data_AF-A0A3E2BPJ7-F1
#
_entry.id   AF-A0A3E2BPJ7-F1
#
_cell.length_a   1.000
_cell.length_b   1.000
_cell.length_c   1.000
_cell.angle_alpha   90.00
_cell.angle_beta   90.00
_cell.angle_gamma   90.00
#
_symmetry.space_group_name_H-M   'P 1'
#
loop_
_entity.id
_entity.type
_entity.pdbx_description
1 polymer ?
#
loop_
_entity_poly.entity_id
_entity_poly.type
_entity_poly.pdbx_seq_one_letter_code
_entity_poly.pdbx_strand_id
1 'polypeptide(L)'
;MSKKVILILGIIVIGTVLLVLKFTGQQQAVCVEYTNSFTENFDTDQYKDKPNCSVANWPPGPIHLNYLGGNFEVTQPAGMGARMYVVAAGDFNGDGKPDLVGLDYNTYELKMVWNNFNDANGDEIDDDGLVFQVDNSRIFDTGLTVGPASITVGDYNGDGLLDFFFYKNGNDSFSYSNFVACMYINQGTRDNPVFYPRTDPRNLNFTLRFQAAGIYCNWAANHLCTVDIDKDGDQDVLVASQDRIFLVRNPGQFRWSTLSEWDVSELNYDQRTGFIAPTPGGYPDRGTSAVAAGDFDLDGDIDVVAGSVNGWAYLVYYQNDGTGKFTRSEIPIPNPSATGTVALTVTDFKKDGRPDIFGATDRWNAGNQAHMWIFKNTGLQDVTVTDPDTGETITYQEVIWNFLCLNNCQPIIPPFYDVDICTMLDYDNDEDMDLVVADANHSGDYYLIINKLAPVFALYGEAISTNVVEGLLDPRQYAITKARIVRLNQGVRGSSDGLSIQFFLSNDGGLHWEPYKTFSGSNIRPWSDSDWYTFKNFGANLKWKAILTAPEDSMAEYTGASYDTPLIRDLTIEFTYVGRQEYSRSSVATSVIDRSGQNRKMIIAASFIYPGWEGHLRAYDVTAMIAAQNTYSNLRTVSRSDLGSDTGRWLADGVELLWDAGELLDERDPRTRTIYTAINTNTSLPPVGTLQRIEFNLANVGVMRPIMRDYQNNEEALILFVRGHGRYWRLGDINHSTPAVVGPPSEDPRLMGDGYAEFKNAYQNRRKVVYVGANDGMLHCFDVTTGEELWAYIPYNQLSRLKEMWPVDQATGIRYFSRKAYVDGSPSVSDVYINGQWRTVLICGQGEGYGQRPDGYSNGTTQNYHYYYFALDITEPENPIPMWEFAGVRVRRQGSNYNMTNGQTWSVPYIAKVIDNGNPVWVCFVGSGYAHQADSAYQAYIGNTFTAIKIQDCSVLYSNRITDIDSSRSNNSGNPFANIYVSFPGSPNGVDLDLDGDADYVYIGDLDGRLWRLDLTSGRSSNWSMRSIFTDRCCYPIITKPAVWKGFSTTSQSYPRIYFGTGGHEQAPANRYYSFVALIDEGKNTGTLEWYMGNAGETGLDNSKRVGELTAGEKVWADPVVANYIVYFSTLKGSIEAADPCQNLGGEAGKLYARFIQAVLGIPTGGSALKNAQGQPIDYLALASKARTAVTVGERQRAGGTYKQDVYIQEYDSTIEKLEQPVGAMLKIKSWREIYRIVR
;
A
#
# COMPACT_ATOMS: atom_id res chain seq x y z
N MET A 1 -50.50 -3.41 -70.40
CA MET A 1 -49.23 -4.18 -70.55
C MET A 1 -48.39 -3.89 -69.31
N SER A 2 -47.64 -4.79 -68.66
CA SER A 2 -47.44 -6.23 -68.83
C SER A 2 -47.31 -6.87 -67.42
N LYS A 3 -47.79 -8.10 -67.21
CA LYS A 3 -47.81 -8.79 -65.90
C LYS A 3 -46.41 -9.14 -65.33
N LYS A 4 -45.32 -8.73 -65.97
CA LYS A 4 -43.93 -9.02 -65.54
C LYS A 4 -43.34 -8.08 -64.48
N VAL A 5 -43.92 -6.89 -64.24
CA VAL A 5 -43.36 -5.92 -63.26
C VAL A 5 -43.78 -6.22 -61.82
N ILE A 6 -44.99 -6.73 -61.61
CA ILE A 6 -45.54 -7.01 -60.27
C ILE A 6 -44.88 -8.24 -59.61
N LEU A 7 -44.32 -9.16 -60.40
CA LEU A 7 -43.67 -10.38 -59.87
C LEU A 7 -42.26 -10.11 -59.29
N ILE A 8 -41.62 -8.98 -59.62
CA ILE A 8 -40.26 -8.66 -59.17
C ILE A 8 -40.27 -7.90 -57.83
N LEU A 9 -41.27 -7.05 -57.58
CA LEU A 9 -41.43 -6.36 -56.30
C LEU A 9 -41.94 -7.27 -55.17
N GLY A 10 -42.65 -8.36 -55.47
CA GLY A 10 -43.12 -9.32 -54.47
C GLY A 10 -42.02 -10.18 -53.82
N ILE A 11 -40.84 -10.28 -54.45
CA ILE A 11 -39.73 -11.11 -53.96
C ILE A 11 -38.79 -10.32 -53.02
N ILE A 12 -38.73 -8.99 -53.17
CA ILE A 12 -37.83 -8.14 -52.39
C ILE A 12 -38.38 -7.81 -50.99
N VAL A 13 -39.71 -7.81 -50.80
CA VAL A 13 -40.35 -7.44 -49.52
C VAL A 13 -40.55 -8.64 -48.57
N ILE A 14 -40.47 -9.88 -49.07
CA ILE A 14 -40.50 -11.09 -48.22
C ILE A 14 -39.08 -11.54 -47.82
N GLY A 15 -38.04 -11.09 -48.53
CA GLY A 15 -36.64 -11.41 -48.26
C GLY A 15 -35.98 -10.66 -47.10
N THR A 16 -36.64 -9.68 -46.49
CA THR A 16 -36.06 -8.80 -45.45
C THR A 16 -36.71 -8.88 -44.07
N VAL A 17 -37.73 -9.73 -43.89
CA VAL A 17 -38.40 -9.96 -42.59
C VAL A 17 -38.03 -11.33 -41.97
N LEU A 18 -37.24 -12.15 -42.68
CA LEU A 18 -36.75 -13.45 -42.24
C LEU A 18 -35.22 -13.50 -42.20
N LEU A 19 -34.60 -12.75 -41.27
CA LEU A 19 -33.34 -13.07 -40.57
C LEU A 19 -32.85 -11.94 -39.64
N VAL A 20 -33.67 -11.58 -38.66
CA VAL A 20 -33.13 -11.34 -37.31
C VAL A 20 -33.86 -12.28 -36.36
N LEU A 21 -33.55 -13.57 -36.50
CA LEU A 21 -33.47 -14.39 -35.30
C LEU A 21 -32.45 -13.68 -34.41
N LYS A 22 -32.90 -13.06 -33.31
CA LYS A 22 -32.03 -12.78 -32.19
C LYS A 22 -31.49 -14.14 -31.74
N PHE A 23 -30.32 -14.51 -32.25
CA PHE A 23 -29.46 -15.43 -31.53
C PHE A 23 -29.24 -14.77 -30.17
N THR A 24 -29.80 -15.39 -29.14
CA THR A 24 -29.52 -15.06 -27.75
C THR A 24 -28.09 -15.54 -27.45
N GLY A 25 -27.11 -14.84 -27.99
CA GLY A 25 -25.78 -14.84 -27.40
C GLY A 25 -25.90 -14.22 -26.02
N GLN A 26 -25.13 -14.72 -25.05
CA GLN A 26 -24.94 -14.03 -23.79
C GLN A 26 -24.49 -12.60 -24.08
N GLN A 27 -25.21 -11.64 -23.51
CA GLN A 27 -24.80 -10.25 -23.58
C GLN A 27 -23.60 -10.11 -22.65
N GLN A 28 -22.42 -9.90 -23.23
CA GLN A 28 -21.19 -9.63 -22.50
C GLN A 28 -21.43 -8.52 -21.47
N ALA A 29 -21.04 -8.76 -20.22
CA ALA A 29 -21.09 -7.74 -19.18
C ALA A 29 -20.03 -6.67 -19.52
N VAL A 30 -20.48 -5.48 -19.89
CA VAL A 30 -19.60 -4.34 -20.19
C VAL A 30 -19.38 -3.57 -18.90
N CYS A 31 -18.12 -3.46 -18.49
CA CYS A 31 -17.71 -2.61 -17.38
C CYS A 31 -18.05 -1.14 -17.71
N VAL A 32 -18.72 -0.45 -16.78
CA VAL A 32 -19.17 0.93 -16.99
C VAL A 32 -18.15 1.90 -16.41
N GLU A 33 -17.45 2.60 -17.29
CA GLU A 33 -16.55 3.69 -16.95
C GLU A 33 -17.30 5.04 -16.95
N TYR A 34 -17.07 5.84 -15.92
CA TYR A 34 -17.56 7.21 -15.78
C TYR A 34 -16.37 8.17 -15.83
N THR A 35 -16.47 9.25 -16.60
CA THR A 35 -15.42 10.27 -16.69
C THR A 35 -15.89 11.57 -16.04
N ASN A 36 -15.01 12.22 -15.29
CA ASN A 36 -15.22 13.56 -14.74
C ASN A 36 -13.90 14.35 -14.80
N SER A 37 -13.94 15.65 -14.46
CA SER A 37 -12.75 16.50 -14.48
C SER A 37 -12.65 17.44 -13.28
N PHE A 38 -11.41 17.75 -12.93
CA PHE A 38 -11.01 18.75 -11.96
C PHE A 38 -10.20 19.83 -12.69
N THR A 39 -10.36 21.09 -12.32
CA THR A 39 -9.60 22.22 -12.92
C THR A 39 -9.23 23.21 -11.84
N GLU A 40 -7.99 23.67 -11.92
CA GLU A 40 -7.37 24.53 -10.94
C GLU A 40 -6.53 25.61 -11.61
N ASN A 41 -6.47 26.78 -10.99
CA ASN A 41 -5.77 27.94 -11.48
C ASN A 41 -5.08 28.65 -10.31
N PHE A 42 -3.76 28.71 -10.35
CA PHE A 42 -2.91 29.26 -9.30
C PHE A 42 -2.75 30.80 -9.43
N ASP A 43 -2.95 31.35 -10.62
CA ASP A 43 -2.84 32.81 -10.90
C ASP A 43 -3.88 33.67 -10.13
N THR A 44 -4.90 33.07 -9.47
CA THR A 44 -5.93 33.79 -8.70
C THR A 44 -6.44 32.98 -7.51
N ASP A 45 -6.86 33.64 -6.44
CA ASP A 45 -7.37 32.99 -5.24
C ASP A 45 -8.79 32.41 -5.38
N GLN A 46 -9.47 32.68 -6.51
CA GLN A 46 -10.83 32.21 -6.82
C GLN A 46 -11.04 30.68 -6.71
N TYR A 47 -9.96 29.90 -6.78
CA TYR A 47 -9.98 28.44 -6.66
C TYR A 47 -9.37 27.91 -5.36
N LYS A 48 -8.77 28.77 -4.54
CA LYS A 48 -8.02 28.38 -3.33
C LYS A 48 -8.91 28.10 -2.12
N ASP A 49 -10.07 28.76 -2.05
CA ASP A 49 -11.02 28.62 -0.93
C ASP A 49 -12.09 27.53 -1.16
N LYS A 50 -11.75 26.46 -1.87
CA LYS A 50 -12.61 25.26 -1.96
C LYS A 50 -12.02 24.14 -1.12
N PRO A 51 -12.84 23.25 -0.52
CA PRO A 51 -12.34 22.07 0.23
C PRO A 51 -11.46 21.08 -0.55
N ASN A 52 -11.18 21.35 -1.83
CA ASN A 52 -10.47 20.49 -2.77
C ASN A 52 -9.31 21.24 -3.48
N CYS A 53 -8.82 22.37 -2.95
CA CYS A 53 -7.66 23.06 -3.52
C CYS A 53 -6.37 22.27 -3.23
N SER A 54 -5.49 22.17 -4.22
CA SER A 54 -4.31 21.30 -4.17
C SER A 54 -3.28 21.73 -3.14
N VAL A 55 -2.75 22.95 -3.22
CA VAL A 55 -1.54 23.34 -2.48
C VAL A 55 -1.96 24.19 -1.30
N ALA A 56 -1.84 23.63 -0.09
CA ALA A 56 -2.01 24.41 1.14
C ALA A 56 -1.02 25.60 1.16
N ASN A 57 -1.49 26.73 1.67
CA ASN A 57 -0.67 27.92 1.98
C ASN A 57 0.08 28.57 0.79
N TRP A 58 -0.25 28.28 -0.48
CA TRP A 58 0.41 28.92 -1.63
C TRP A 58 -0.17 30.33 -1.95
N PRO A 59 0.64 31.41 -1.99
CA PRO A 59 0.15 32.78 -2.24
C PRO A 59 -0.32 33.00 -3.70
N PRO A 60 -1.16 34.01 -4.00
CA PRO A 60 -1.65 34.31 -5.36
C PRO A 60 -0.54 34.39 -6.42
N GLY A 61 -0.62 33.52 -7.44
CA GLY A 61 0.38 33.45 -8.51
C GLY A 61 0.72 32.02 -8.94
N PRO A 62 1.47 31.86 -10.04
CA PRO A 62 1.91 30.55 -10.51
C PRO A 62 2.80 29.84 -9.49
N ILE A 63 2.71 28.52 -9.40
CA ILE A 63 3.66 27.70 -8.65
C ILE A 63 5.04 27.85 -9.30
N HIS A 64 6.06 28.12 -8.48
CA HIS A 64 7.44 28.31 -8.90
C HIS A 64 8.41 27.79 -7.82
N LEU A 65 9.71 27.78 -8.11
CA LEU A 65 10.74 27.58 -7.09
C LEU A 65 10.70 28.77 -6.12
N ASN A 66 10.94 28.51 -4.85
CA ASN A 66 10.86 29.56 -3.83
C ASN A 66 12.00 30.56 -3.96
N TYR A 67 11.81 31.77 -3.44
CA TYR A 67 12.89 32.75 -3.32
C TYR A 67 13.92 32.29 -2.28
N LEU A 68 15.19 32.67 -2.44
CA LEU A 68 16.29 32.22 -1.60
C LEU A 68 16.25 32.83 -0.17
N GLY A 69 15.69 34.05 -0.06
CA GLY A 69 15.24 34.72 1.18
C GLY A 69 16.26 34.96 2.31
N GLY A 70 15.86 35.76 3.31
CA GLY A 70 16.57 35.87 4.59
C GLY A 70 17.91 36.65 4.59
N ASN A 71 17.97 37.86 4.05
CA ASN A 71 19.14 38.75 4.20
C ASN A 71 18.92 39.73 5.37
N PHE A 72 19.59 39.48 6.49
CA PHE A 72 19.37 40.23 7.73
C PHE A 72 20.34 41.42 7.90
N GLU A 73 19.79 42.62 8.03
CA GLU A 73 20.50 43.87 8.33
C GLU A 73 20.34 44.24 9.82
N VAL A 74 21.44 44.42 10.54
CA VAL A 74 21.43 44.75 11.98
C VAL A 74 21.62 46.25 12.16
N THR A 75 20.65 46.93 12.77
CA THR A 75 20.66 48.39 12.93
C THR A 75 21.60 48.88 14.05
N GLN A 76 21.73 50.21 14.19
CA GLN A 76 22.37 50.81 15.37
C GLN A 76 21.43 50.76 16.59
N PRO A 77 21.95 50.68 17.82
CA PRO A 77 21.10 50.62 19.01
C PRO A 77 20.27 51.89 19.19
N ALA A 78 18.99 51.73 19.50
CA ALA A 78 18.04 52.80 19.78
C ALA A 78 17.33 52.59 21.12
N GLY A 79 16.92 53.65 21.81
CA GLY A 79 16.35 53.56 23.16
C GLY A 79 14.83 53.72 23.19
N MET A 80 14.11 52.80 23.84
CA MET A 80 12.63 52.83 23.93
C MET A 80 12.08 53.85 24.94
N GLY A 81 12.95 54.55 25.67
CA GLY A 81 12.59 55.48 26.76
C GLY A 81 12.41 54.84 28.14
N ALA A 82 12.51 53.52 28.27
CA ALA A 82 12.62 52.77 29.54
C ALA A 82 13.49 51.51 29.37
N ARG A 83 13.73 50.77 30.46
CA ARG A 83 14.54 49.54 30.45
C ARG A 83 13.65 48.30 30.43
N MET A 84 13.22 47.88 29.25
CA MET A 84 12.22 46.83 29.09
C MET A 84 12.82 45.43 29.22
N TYR A 85 12.77 44.84 30.42
CA TYR A 85 13.44 43.60 30.83
C TYR A 85 13.04 42.35 30.06
N VAL A 86 11.76 42.25 29.71
CA VAL A 86 11.19 41.25 28.81
C VAL A 86 10.08 41.91 28.02
N VAL A 87 9.95 41.57 26.73
CA VAL A 87 8.88 42.05 25.84
C VAL A 87 8.33 40.91 24.99
N ALA A 88 7.10 41.07 24.52
CA ALA A 88 6.54 40.29 23.42
C ALA A 88 5.68 41.22 22.54
N ALA A 89 5.65 40.92 21.23
CA ALA A 89 4.99 41.77 20.24
C ALA A 89 3.52 41.39 19.96
N GLY A 90 2.77 42.35 19.43
CA GLY A 90 1.40 42.16 18.92
C GLY A 90 0.70 43.48 18.57
N ASP A 91 -0.20 43.47 17.60
CA ASP A 91 -1.05 44.62 17.24
C ASP A 91 -2.08 44.89 18.36
N PHE A 92 -1.66 45.60 19.41
CA PHE A 92 -2.47 45.88 20.59
C PHE A 92 -3.42 47.06 20.41
N ASN A 93 -3.22 47.89 19.39
CA ASN A 93 -3.99 49.11 19.11
C ASN A 93 -4.82 49.07 17.80
N GLY A 94 -4.67 48.05 16.96
CA GLY A 94 -5.43 47.88 15.73
C GLY A 94 -5.02 48.73 14.53
N ASP A 95 -3.91 49.48 14.59
CA ASP A 95 -3.44 50.33 13.50
C ASP A 95 -2.71 49.57 12.38
N GLY A 96 -2.42 48.28 12.60
CA GLY A 96 -1.74 47.38 11.68
C GLY A 96 -0.25 47.19 11.97
N LYS A 97 0.32 47.93 12.92
CA LYS A 97 1.72 47.79 13.34
C LYS A 97 1.80 47.05 14.67
N PRO A 98 2.65 46.01 14.80
CA PRO A 98 2.84 45.32 16.06
C PRO A 98 3.51 46.23 17.09
N ASP A 99 2.82 46.41 18.22
CA ASP A 99 3.30 47.04 19.45
C ASP A 99 4.05 46.02 20.32
N LEU A 100 4.65 46.45 21.45
CA LEU A 100 5.27 45.56 22.43
C LEU A 100 4.67 45.74 23.83
N VAL A 101 4.45 44.65 24.56
CA VAL A 101 4.11 44.65 26.00
C VAL A 101 5.26 44.08 26.82
N GLY A 102 5.59 44.66 27.98
CA GLY A 102 6.75 44.22 28.75
C GLY A 102 6.91 44.77 30.16
N LEU A 103 7.97 44.33 30.85
CA LEU A 103 8.32 44.72 32.23
C LEU A 103 9.42 45.78 32.26
N ASP A 104 9.18 46.94 32.88
CA ASP A 104 10.22 47.95 33.13
C ASP A 104 11.11 47.56 34.34
N TYR A 105 12.40 47.33 34.09
CA TYR A 105 13.42 46.97 35.09
C TYR A 105 13.63 48.06 36.15
N ASN A 106 13.41 49.34 35.81
CA ASN A 106 13.66 50.45 36.74
C ASN A 106 12.49 50.67 37.70
N THR A 107 11.25 50.49 37.25
CA THR A 107 10.05 50.79 38.04
C THR A 107 9.32 49.56 38.58
N TYR A 108 9.61 48.37 38.05
CA TYR A 108 8.95 47.10 38.40
C TYR A 108 7.45 47.08 38.04
N GLU A 109 7.15 47.65 36.87
CA GLU A 109 5.81 47.88 36.32
C GLU A 109 5.67 47.20 34.96
N LEU A 110 4.52 46.58 34.69
CA LEU A 110 4.15 46.13 33.34
C LEU A 110 3.57 47.31 32.55
N LYS A 111 4.09 47.55 31.34
CA LYS A 111 3.80 48.71 30.48
C LYS A 111 3.65 48.29 29.02
N MET A 112 3.03 49.17 28.22
CA MET A 112 2.99 49.08 26.76
C MET A 112 4.09 49.93 26.12
N VAL A 113 4.51 49.54 24.91
CA VAL A 113 5.45 50.25 24.05
C VAL A 113 4.80 50.33 22.67
N TRP A 114 4.46 51.53 22.22
CA TRP A 114 3.77 51.75 20.96
C TRP A 114 4.78 51.74 19.78
N ASN A 115 4.39 51.15 18.65
CA ASN A 115 5.12 51.27 17.39
C ASN A 115 4.66 52.53 16.64
N ASN A 116 5.54 53.52 16.55
CA ASN A 116 5.29 54.81 15.91
C ASN A 116 5.95 54.94 14.53
N PHE A 117 6.53 53.86 13.96
CA PHE A 117 7.30 53.88 12.70
C PHE A 117 6.63 54.77 11.64
N ASN A 118 7.35 55.75 11.11
CA ASN A 118 6.82 56.70 10.14
C ASN A 118 7.84 56.96 9.02
N ASP A 119 7.74 56.18 7.96
CA ASP A 119 8.35 56.50 6.66
C ASP A 119 7.35 57.31 5.80
N ALA A 120 7.53 58.64 5.77
CA ALA A 120 6.74 59.54 4.93
C ALA A 120 7.38 59.79 3.55
N ASN A 121 8.55 59.20 3.27
CA ASN A 121 9.33 59.47 2.07
C ASN A 121 9.49 58.25 1.13
N GLY A 122 9.29 57.04 1.65
CA GLY A 122 9.31 55.75 0.95
C GLY A 122 10.70 55.15 0.79
N ASP A 123 11.59 55.34 1.75
CA ASP A 123 12.98 54.83 1.74
C ASP A 123 13.30 53.74 2.76
N GLU A 124 12.28 53.13 3.40
CA GLU A 124 12.42 52.07 4.41
C GLU A 124 13.16 52.55 5.68
N ILE A 125 13.14 53.87 5.95
CA ILE A 125 13.76 54.50 7.12
C ILE A 125 12.73 55.34 7.87
N ASP A 126 12.75 55.22 9.19
CA ASP A 126 11.92 56.01 10.09
C ASP A 126 12.33 57.49 10.11
N ASP A 127 11.45 58.40 9.67
CA ASP A 127 11.77 59.83 9.48
C ASP A 127 12.00 60.60 10.80
N ASP A 128 11.48 60.12 11.93
CA ASP A 128 11.65 60.76 13.25
C ASP A 128 12.68 60.10 14.18
N GLY A 129 13.06 58.85 13.88
CA GLY A 129 14.14 58.09 14.51
C GLY A 129 13.75 57.42 15.83
N LEU A 130 12.47 57.19 16.09
CA LEU A 130 11.91 56.62 17.31
C LEU A 130 10.77 55.61 17.06
N VAL A 131 11.08 54.52 16.36
CA VAL A 131 10.17 53.36 16.11
C VAL A 131 9.37 52.93 17.36
N PHE A 132 10.02 52.65 18.50
CA PHE A 132 9.34 52.13 19.71
C PHE A 132 9.35 53.12 20.88
N GLN A 133 8.17 53.42 21.45
CA GLN A 133 8.02 54.37 22.56
C GLN A 133 7.20 53.83 23.75
N VAL A 134 7.80 53.81 24.95
CA VAL A 134 7.15 53.33 26.18
C VAL A 134 6.05 54.29 26.70
N ASP A 135 4.84 53.75 26.89
CA ASP A 135 3.70 54.46 27.48
C ASP A 135 3.75 54.44 29.01
N ASN A 136 4.31 55.50 29.59
CA ASN A 136 4.37 55.69 31.04
C ASN A 136 3.02 56.09 31.68
N SER A 137 1.93 56.21 30.91
CA SER A 137 0.58 56.46 31.44
C SER A 137 -0.22 55.18 31.67
N ARG A 138 0.13 54.08 31.00
CA ARG A 138 -0.54 52.77 31.10
C ARG A 138 0.31 51.78 31.89
N ILE A 139 0.03 51.71 33.20
CA ILE A 139 0.64 50.74 34.12
C ILE A 139 -0.38 49.64 34.42
N PHE A 140 -0.06 48.39 34.05
CA PHE A 140 -0.98 47.26 34.15
C PHE A 140 -0.85 46.50 35.47
N ASP A 141 0.37 46.34 35.97
CA ASP A 141 0.65 45.77 37.28
C ASP A 141 1.95 46.32 37.89
N THR A 142 2.11 46.18 39.21
CA THR A 142 3.19 46.78 40.00
C THR A 142 3.74 45.83 41.07
N GLY A 143 4.89 46.19 41.64
CA GLY A 143 5.52 45.43 42.73
C GLY A 143 6.20 44.14 42.26
N LEU A 144 6.67 44.11 41.01
CA LEU A 144 7.30 42.97 40.37
C LEU A 144 8.84 43.01 40.53
N THR A 145 9.32 42.98 41.78
CA THR A 145 10.75 43.15 42.14
C THR A 145 11.72 42.22 41.38
N VAL A 146 12.96 42.69 41.15
CA VAL A 146 13.98 42.06 40.28
C VAL A 146 14.12 40.54 40.46
N GLY A 147 13.99 39.81 39.36
CA GLY A 147 14.33 38.40 39.20
C GLY A 147 13.94 37.92 37.80
N PRO A 148 14.47 36.78 37.33
CA PRO A 148 14.21 36.21 36.01
C PRO A 148 12.73 36.24 35.60
N ALA A 149 12.45 36.63 34.37
CA ALA A 149 11.10 36.80 33.84
C ALA A 149 10.98 36.29 32.38
N SER A 150 9.74 36.09 31.93
CA SER A 150 9.40 35.90 30.52
C SER A 150 7.94 36.27 30.27
N ILE A 151 7.62 36.57 29.01
CA ILE A 151 6.30 37.03 28.56
C ILE A 151 6.02 36.48 27.16
N THR A 152 4.75 36.21 26.86
CA THR A 152 4.27 35.87 25.51
C THR A 152 2.83 36.35 25.31
N VAL A 153 2.41 36.52 24.07
CA VAL A 153 1.16 37.20 23.66
C VAL A 153 0.27 36.22 22.91
N GLY A 154 -1.05 36.36 23.04
CA GLY A 154 -2.03 35.50 22.37
C GLY A 154 -3.46 35.93 22.63
N ASP A 155 -4.42 35.45 21.85
CA ASP A 155 -5.84 35.49 22.20
C ASP A 155 -6.20 34.18 22.92
N TYR A 156 -6.05 34.18 24.25
CA TYR A 156 -6.28 32.97 25.06
C TYR A 156 -7.75 32.74 25.39
N ASN A 157 -8.62 33.70 25.08
CA ASN A 157 -10.00 33.73 25.53
C ASN A 157 -11.01 33.61 24.36
N GLY A 158 -10.56 33.87 23.14
CA GLY A 158 -11.31 33.76 21.89
C GLY A 158 -12.17 34.98 21.54
N ASP A 159 -11.89 36.16 22.10
CA ASP A 159 -12.67 37.39 21.86
C ASP A 159 -12.13 38.28 20.72
N GLY A 160 -11.00 37.92 20.12
CA GLY A 160 -10.34 38.65 19.04
C GLY A 160 -9.49 39.83 19.50
N LEU A 161 -9.19 39.95 20.80
CA LEU A 161 -8.23 40.89 21.36
C LEU A 161 -6.98 40.16 21.85
N LEU A 162 -5.83 40.82 21.77
CA LEU A 162 -4.58 40.25 22.29
C LEU A 162 -4.50 40.38 23.81
N ASP A 163 -4.32 39.23 24.46
CA ASP A 163 -3.97 39.02 25.86
C ASP A 163 -2.45 38.77 26.01
N PHE A 164 -1.94 38.65 27.25
CA PHE A 164 -0.56 38.20 27.46
C PHE A 164 -0.38 37.32 28.71
N PHE A 165 0.50 36.32 28.60
CA PHE A 165 0.94 35.47 29.71
C PHE A 165 2.31 35.95 30.18
N PHE A 166 2.41 36.29 31.47
CA PHE A 166 3.66 36.73 32.09
C PHE A 166 4.00 35.89 33.32
N TYR A 167 5.26 35.46 33.43
CA TYR A 167 5.75 34.78 34.63
C TYR A 167 7.16 35.21 35.03
N LYS A 168 7.45 35.18 36.34
CA LYS A 168 8.77 35.57 36.89
C LYS A 168 9.06 34.98 38.27
N ASN A 169 10.35 34.83 38.57
CA ASN A 169 10.86 34.60 39.92
C ASN A 169 11.09 35.94 40.65
N GLY A 170 10.93 35.97 41.97
CA GLY A 170 10.97 37.21 42.76
C GLY A 170 12.36 37.73 43.16
N ASN A 171 13.39 36.91 42.94
CA ASN A 171 14.83 37.14 43.10
C ASN A 171 15.56 36.29 42.05
N ASP A 172 16.85 36.56 41.76
CA ASP A 172 17.73 35.62 41.01
C ASP A 172 18.17 34.44 41.90
N SER A 173 17.20 33.66 42.36
CA SER A 173 17.41 32.45 43.15
C SER A 173 16.24 31.50 42.94
N PHE A 174 16.53 30.23 42.61
CA PHE A 174 15.53 29.18 42.32
C PHE A 174 14.66 28.88 43.56
N SER A 175 13.60 29.66 43.73
CA SER A 175 12.74 29.63 44.90
C SER A 175 11.37 30.19 44.57
N TYR A 176 10.33 29.60 45.17
CA TYR A 176 8.95 30.01 44.95
C TYR A 176 8.51 31.22 45.80
N SER A 177 9.42 31.79 46.61
CA SER A 177 9.16 33.05 47.31
C SER A 177 9.09 34.21 46.30
N ASN A 178 7.98 34.95 46.31
CA ASN A 178 7.68 36.04 45.39
C ASN A 178 7.63 35.64 43.90
N PHE A 179 7.24 34.39 43.62
CA PHE A 179 6.93 33.93 42.26
C PHE A 179 5.58 34.49 41.77
N VAL A 180 5.48 34.77 40.46
CA VAL A 180 4.25 35.16 39.77
C VAL A 180 4.15 34.38 38.47
N ALA A 181 2.99 33.79 38.20
CA ALA A 181 2.56 33.35 36.87
C ALA A 181 1.11 33.78 36.67
N CYS A 182 0.85 34.65 35.68
CA CYS A 182 -0.46 35.24 35.47
C CYS A 182 -0.70 35.52 33.98
N MET A 183 -1.88 35.14 33.51
CA MET A 183 -2.43 35.53 32.21
C MET A 183 -3.32 36.76 32.43
N TYR A 184 -3.02 37.83 31.70
CA TYR A 184 -3.67 39.13 31.78
C TYR A 184 -4.60 39.27 30.58
N ILE A 185 -5.89 39.40 30.87
CA ILE A 185 -6.92 39.44 29.84
C ILE A 185 -7.21 40.90 29.49
N ASN A 186 -7.25 41.21 28.20
CA ASN A 186 -7.65 42.49 27.67
C ASN A 186 -9.16 42.67 27.86
N GLN A 187 -9.56 43.82 28.37
CA GLN A 187 -10.95 44.15 28.70
C GLN A 187 -11.36 45.47 28.05
N GLY A 188 -10.57 45.93 27.07
CA GLY A 188 -10.76 47.18 26.36
C GLY A 188 -11.47 47.00 25.03
N THR A 189 -10.89 47.60 24.00
CA THR A 189 -11.24 47.41 22.59
C THR A 189 -9.95 47.27 21.80
N ARG A 190 -10.02 46.80 20.54
CA ARG A 190 -8.85 46.73 19.65
C ARG A 190 -8.09 48.07 19.62
N ASP A 191 -8.82 49.17 19.45
CA ASP A 191 -8.25 50.54 19.38
C ASP A 191 -7.78 51.12 20.73
N ASN A 192 -8.01 50.41 21.84
CA ASN A 192 -7.68 50.89 23.18
C ASN A 192 -7.65 49.73 24.20
N PRO A 193 -6.50 49.04 24.35
CA PRO A 193 -6.37 47.89 25.23
C PRO A 193 -6.42 48.32 26.70
N VAL A 194 -7.07 47.50 27.54
CA VAL A 194 -7.24 47.76 28.98
C VAL A 194 -6.98 46.49 29.79
N PHE A 195 -5.87 46.48 30.52
CA PHE A 195 -5.51 45.40 31.44
C PHE A 195 -5.67 45.82 32.90
N TYR A 196 -5.79 44.83 33.79
CA TYR A 196 -5.91 45.03 35.24
C TYR A 196 -4.79 44.29 36.00
N PRO A 197 -4.47 44.64 37.25
CA PRO A 197 -3.44 43.97 38.05
C PRO A 197 -3.72 42.47 38.29
N ARG A 198 -2.68 41.66 38.53
CA ARG A 198 -2.78 40.18 38.74
C ARG A 198 -3.68 39.69 39.88
N THR A 199 -4.16 40.61 40.71
CA THR A 199 -5.10 40.34 41.82
C THR A 199 -6.57 40.52 41.43
N ASP A 200 -6.84 41.04 40.23
CA ASP A 200 -8.19 41.22 39.70
C ASP A 200 -8.75 39.87 39.19
N PRO A 201 -10.00 39.51 39.52
CA PRO A 201 -10.59 38.22 39.15
C PRO A 201 -10.86 38.03 37.65
N ARG A 202 -10.64 39.06 36.81
CA ARG A 202 -10.69 38.93 35.34
C ARG A 202 -9.44 38.27 34.74
N ASN A 203 -8.35 38.24 35.50
CA ASN A 203 -7.09 37.59 35.10
C ASN A 203 -6.98 36.18 35.68
N LEU A 204 -6.23 35.29 35.01
CA LEU A 204 -5.99 33.93 35.48
C LEU A 204 -4.62 33.79 36.16
N ASN A 205 -4.63 33.51 37.46
CA ASN A 205 -3.41 33.44 38.27
C ASN A 205 -2.91 32.00 38.44
N PHE A 206 -2.01 31.58 37.56
CA PHE A 206 -1.41 30.25 37.52
C PHE A 206 -0.34 29.99 38.60
N THR A 207 0.07 31.01 39.36
CA THR A 207 1.19 30.97 40.34
C THR A 207 1.21 29.69 41.19
N LEU A 208 0.10 29.32 41.83
CA LEU A 208 0.02 28.12 42.69
C LEU A 208 0.12 26.80 41.91
N ARG A 209 -0.35 26.77 40.65
CA ARG A 209 -0.29 25.57 39.80
C ARG A 209 1.11 25.35 39.24
N PHE A 210 1.76 26.41 38.78
CA PHE A 210 3.16 26.35 38.35
C PHE A 210 4.08 25.93 39.52
N GLN A 211 3.87 26.48 40.72
CA GLN A 211 4.56 26.04 41.95
C GLN A 211 4.33 24.54 42.25
N ALA A 212 3.10 24.03 42.06
CA ALA A 212 2.78 22.63 42.28
C ALA A 212 3.36 21.69 41.21
N ALA A 213 3.44 22.15 39.95
CA ALA A 213 4.05 21.43 38.83
C ALA A 213 5.60 21.47 38.85
N GLY A 214 6.19 22.36 39.66
CA GLY A 214 7.64 22.54 39.76
C GLY A 214 8.23 23.56 38.76
N ILE A 215 7.38 24.33 38.08
CA ILE A 215 7.76 25.27 37.02
C ILE A 215 8.30 26.57 37.64
N TYR A 216 9.48 27.00 37.22
CA TYR A 216 10.06 28.31 37.58
C TYR A 216 10.90 28.92 36.46
N CYS A 217 11.12 30.23 36.52
CA CYS A 217 11.92 30.98 35.54
C CYS A 217 13.41 30.95 35.94
N ASN A 218 14.29 30.38 35.12
CA ASN A 218 15.69 30.15 35.50
C ASN A 218 16.66 31.22 34.97
N TRP A 219 16.28 31.96 33.92
CA TRP A 219 17.00 33.10 33.34
C TRP A 219 15.99 34.09 32.72
N ALA A 220 16.38 35.32 32.40
CA ALA A 220 15.54 36.20 31.59
C ALA A 220 15.76 35.84 30.11
N ALA A 221 14.72 35.28 29.48
CA ALA A 221 14.82 34.60 28.20
C ALA A 221 13.43 34.28 27.62
N ASN A 222 13.38 33.78 26.38
CA ASN A 222 12.15 33.31 25.70
C ASN A 222 11.65 31.95 26.24
N HIS A 223 11.38 31.88 27.54
CA HIS A 223 10.86 30.70 28.23
C HIS A 223 9.42 30.30 27.85
N LEU A 224 8.65 31.24 27.28
CA LEU A 224 7.24 31.05 26.91
C LEU A 224 7.06 31.15 25.40
N CYS A 225 6.23 30.27 24.84
CA CYS A 225 5.79 30.33 23.45
C CYS A 225 4.29 30.05 23.39
N THR A 226 3.51 31.02 22.91
CA THR A 226 2.11 30.81 22.51
C THR A 226 2.08 30.00 21.22
N VAL A 227 1.21 28.99 21.17
CA VAL A 227 1.07 28.10 20.02
C VAL A 227 -0.25 27.35 20.10
N ASP A 228 -0.91 27.08 18.99
CA ASP A 228 -1.99 26.07 18.93
C ASP A 228 -1.34 24.71 18.60
N ILE A 229 -0.96 23.95 19.63
CA ILE A 229 -0.11 22.75 19.48
C ILE A 229 -0.91 21.47 19.16
N ASP A 230 -2.22 21.47 19.43
CA ASP A 230 -3.12 20.34 19.14
C ASP A 230 -4.18 20.64 18.06
N LYS A 231 -4.15 21.85 17.50
CA LYS A 231 -4.99 22.33 16.38
C LYS A 231 -6.49 22.34 16.71
N ASP A 232 -6.85 22.56 17.97
CA ASP A 232 -8.26 22.69 18.36
C ASP A 232 -8.82 24.10 18.10
N GLY A 233 -7.94 25.06 17.79
CA GLY A 233 -8.27 26.45 17.45
C GLY A 233 -8.19 27.42 18.63
N ASP A 234 -7.89 26.94 19.84
CA ASP A 234 -7.64 27.75 21.03
C ASP A 234 -6.12 27.81 21.32
N GLN A 235 -5.59 28.98 21.75
CA GLN A 235 -4.14 29.13 21.92
C GLN A 235 -3.61 28.55 23.26
N ASP A 236 -2.65 27.64 23.17
CA ASP A 236 -1.89 27.06 24.29
C ASP A 236 -0.63 27.87 24.63
N VAL A 237 0.00 27.56 25.78
CA VAL A 237 1.33 28.11 26.14
C VAL A 237 2.32 26.99 26.48
N LEU A 238 3.40 26.92 25.72
CA LEU A 238 4.60 26.14 26.05
C LEU A 238 5.47 26.87 27.06
N VAL A 239 6.04 26.13 28.01
CA VAL A 239 6.91 26.65 29.08
C VAL A 239 8.19 25.81 29.21
N ALA A 240 9.34 26.36 28.84
CA ALA A 240 10.63 25.77 29.16
C ALA A 240 10.98 25.97 30.64
N SER A 241 11.35 24.90 31.34
CA SER A 241 11.87 25.00 32.71
C SER A 241 12.71 23.78 33.06
N GLN A 242 13.91 24.00 33.62
CA GLN A 242 14.86 22.93 33.99
C GLN A 242 15.21 22.03 32.77
N ASP A 243 15.16 20.70 32.94
CA ASP A 243 15.41 19.68 31.93
C ASP A 243 14.17 19.36 31.07
N ARG A 244 13.15 20.23 31.08
CA ARG A 244 11.79 19.93 30.60
C ARG A 244 11.15 21.07 29.82
N ILE A 245 10.13 20.69 29.07
CA ILE A 245 9.13 21.57 28.48
C ILE A 245 7.77 21.14 29.03
N PHE A 246 6.96 22.10 29.45
CA PHE A 246 5.60 21.92 29.92
C PHE A 246 4.61 22.54 28.94
N LEU A 247 3.40 21.99 28.89
CA LEU A 247 2.27 22.54 28.16
C LEU A 247 1.22 23.05 29.16
N VAL A 248 0.76 24.27 28.95
CA VAL A 248 -0.39 24.86 29.62
C VAL A 248 -1.54 24.86 28.62
N ARG A 249 -2.37 23.81 28.67
CA ARG A 249 -3.42 23.58 27.67
C ARG A 249 -4.69 24.37 27.96
N ASN A 250 -5.15 25.11 26.97
CA ASN A 250 -6.37 25.88 26.96
C ASN A 250 -7.58 24.93 26.92
N PRO A 251 -8.59 25.08 27.81
CA PRO A 251 -9.84 24.35 27.68
C PRO A 251 -10.80 25.02 26.67
N GLY A 252 -10.42 26.15 26.09
CA GLY A 252 -11.07 26.82 24.99
C GLY A 252 -12.09 27.89 25.36
N GLN A 253 -12.54 28.66 24.37
CA GLN A 253 -13.31 29.91 24.50
C GLN A 253 -14.52 29.90 25.48
N PHE A 254 -15.13 28.73 25.76
CA PHE A 254 -16.27 28.62 26.69
C PHE A 254 -15.89 28.20 28.12
N ARG A 255 -14.63 27.79 28.33
CA ARG A 255 -14.12 27.16 29.56
C ARG A 255 -12.90 27.86 30.16
N TRP A 256 -12.17 28.65 29.36
CA TRP A 256 -10.92 29.34 29.76
C TRP A 256 -11.01 30.01 31.14
N SER A 257 -12.13 30.67 31.47
CA SER A 257 -12.29 31.40 32.74
C SER A 257 -12.21 30.52 34.01
N THR A 258 -12.25 29.19 33.88
CA THR A 258 -12.13 28.25 35.01
C THR A 258 -10.70 27.70 35.10
N LEU A 259 -9.87 28.29 35.98
CA LEU A 259 -8.46 27.94 36.16
C LEU A 259 -8.17 26.44 36.42
N SER A 260 -9.14 25.66 36.91
CA SER A 260 -8.98 24.21 37.11
C SER A 260 -9.23 23.35 35.87
N GLU A 261 -9.76 23.92 34.79
CA GLU A 261 -10.04 23.20 33.53
C GLU A 261 -8.86 23.26 32.54
N TRP A 262 -7.96 24.24 32.68
CA TRP A 262 -6.65 24.23 32.03
C TRP A 262 -5.84 23.00 32.45
N ASP A 263 -5.13 22.34 31.53
CA ASP A 263 -4.11 21.37 31.94
C ASP A 263 -2.74 22.05 32.12
N VAL A 264 -1.91 21.52 33.01
CA VAL A 264 -0.51 21.95 33.19
C VAL A 264 0.33 20.69 33.39
N SER A 265 0.93 20.21 32.30
CA SER A 265 1.59 18.90 32.22
C SER A 265 2.95 18.99 31.52
N GLU A 266 3.83 18.00 31.76
CA GLU A 266 5.13 17.86 31.07
C GLU A 266 4.87 17.30 29.66
N LEU A 267 5.52 17.86 28.61
CA LEU A 267 5.37 17.32 27.25
C LEU A 267 5.79 15.85 27.19
N ASN A 268 5.09 15.09 26.36
CA ASN A 268 5.26 13.64 26.24
C ASN A 268 6.30 13.29 25.16
N TYR A 269 7.57 13.60 25.44
CA TYR A 269 8.70 13.24 24.58
C TYR A 269 9.33 11.89 24.94
N ASP A 270 10.04 11.28 23.98
CA ASP A 270 10.85 10.07 24.21
C ASP A 270 12.04 10.34 25.15
N GLN A 271 12.63 11.54 25.08
CA GLN A 271 13.81 11.96 25.84
C GLN A 271 13.72 13.43 26.28
N ARG A 272 14.13 13.71 27.52
CA ARG A 272 14.26 15.08 28.05
C ARG A 272 15.32 15.90 27.32
N THR A 273 15.31 17.22 27.53
CA THR A 273 16.20 18.14 26.80
C THR A 273 17.67 17.76 26.94
N GLY A 274 18.05 17.16 28.07
CA GLY A 274 19.41 16.68 28.32
C GLY A 274 20.35 17.79 28.81
N PHE A 275 19.85 19.03 28.91
CA PHE A 275 20.54 20.16 29.51
C PHE A 275 20.68 19.98 31.04
N ILE A 276 21.61 19.12 31.46
CA ILE A 276 21.83 18.69 32.85
C ILE A 276 23.32 18.62 33.17
N ALA A 277 23.70 19.10 34.36
CA ALA A 277 24.98 18.89 35.07
C ALA A 277 26.17 19.85 34.70
N PRO A 278 27.29 19.77 35.44
CA PRO A 278 27.75 20.85 36.31
C PRO A 278 28.56 21.94 35.60
N THR A 279 28.27 23.20 35.93
CA THR A 279 29.07 24.35 35.48
C THR A 279 30.36 24.52 36.30
N PRO A 280 31.53 24.69 35.64
CA PRO A 280 32.73 25.17 36.31
C PRO A 280 32.53 26.63 36.76
N GLY A 281 32.61 26.91 38.06
CA GLY A 281 32.58 28.29 38.58
C GLY A 281 31.68 28.54 39.80
N GLY A 282 30.79 27.61 40.14
CA GLY A 282 29.99 27.69 41.39
C GLY A 282 28.62 28.35 41.26
N TYR A 283 28.15 28.65 40.04
CA TYR A 283 26.74 28.90 39.78
C TYR A 283 25.96 27.57 39.73
N PRO A 284 24.69 27.53 40.16
CA PRO A 284 23.86 26.34 40.00
C PRO A 284 23.40 26.16 38.55
N ASP A 285 23.06 24.92 38.18
CA ASP A 285 22.57 24.55 36.85
C ASP A 285 21.31 25.35 36.45
N ARG A 286 21.26 25.85 35.21
CA ARG A 286 20.16 26.67 34.69
C ARG A 286 19.24 25.87 33.76
N GLY A 287 19.72 24.86 33.03
CA GLY A 287 18.89 24.04 32.12
C GLY A 287 18.37 24.82 30.91
N THR A 288 17.17 24.46 30.43
CA THR A 288 16.48 25.07 29.27
C THR A 288 16.05 26.51 29.58
N SER A 289 16.39 27.47 28.72
CA SER A 289 16.04 28.89 28.88
C SER A 289 15.16 29.45 27.76
N ALA A 290 15.13 28.80 26.59
CA ALA A 290 14.34 29.27 25.45
C ALA A 290 13.51 28.13 24.85
N VAL A 291 12.30 28.43 24.37
CA VAL A 291 11.44 27.51 23.61
C VAL A 291 10.73 28.27 22.50
N ALA A 292 10.62 27.64 21.34
CA ALA A 292 9.79 28.09 20.23
C ALA A 292 9.18 26.86 19.53
N ALA A 293 8.17 27.07 18.69
CA ALA A 293 7.42 26.00 18.04
C ALA A 293 7.04 26.39 16.61
N GLY A 294 6.86 25.38 15.76
CA GLY A 294 6.46 25.54 14.35
C GLY A 294 6.50 24.20 13.62
N ASP A 295 5.79 24.08 12.51
CA ASP A 295 5.79 22.89 11.65
C ASP A 295 7.06 22.89 10.77
N PHE A 296 8.14 22.25 11.22
CA PHE A 296 9.45 22.38 10.56
C PHE A 296 9.67 21.39 9.41
N ASP A 297 9.00 20.24 9.39
CA ASP A 297 9.11 19.28 8.28
C ASP A 297 8.00 19.42 7.22
N LEU A 298 6.91 20.15 7.54
CA LEU A 298 5.69 20.28 6.76
C LEU A 298 4.84 19.00 6.71
N ASP A 299 4.89 18.17 7.75
CA ASP A 299 3.88 17.13 7.98
C ASP A 299 2.54 17.72 8.50
N GLY A 300 2.59 18.98 8.95
CA GLY A 300 1.47 19.77 9.41
C GLY A 300 1.45 19.94 10.93
N ASP A 301 2.04 19.03 11.70
CA ASP A 301 2.02 19.01 13.16
C ASP A 301 3.07 19.96 13.76
N ILE A 302 2.76 20.52 14.93
CA ILE A 302 3.61 21.58 15.50
C ILE A 302 4.72 20.97 16.35
N ASP A 303 5.94 21.01 15.81
CA ASP A 303 7.17 20.65 16.52
C ASP A 303 7.57 21.70 17.56
N VAL A 304 8.53 21.34 18.41
CA VAL A 304 9.13 22.23 19.40
C VAL A 304 10.65 22.27 19.28
N VAL A 305 11.25 23.44 19.43
CA VAL A 305 12.71 23.61 19.55
C VAL A 305 13.06 24.33 20.85
N ALA A 306 14.13 23.88 21.51
CA ALA A 306 14.53 24.37 22.82
C ALA A 306 16.03 24.71 22.91
N GLY A 307 16.33 25.82 23.57
CA GLY A 307 17.67 26.36 23.79
C GLY A 307 18.03 26.47 25.26
N SER A 308 19.33 26.59 25.54
CA SER A 308 19.87 26.74 26.90
C SER A 308 20.95 27.82 26.95
N VAL A 309 20.90 28.65 27.98
CA VAL A 309 21.87 29.69 28.36
C VAL A 309 23.23 29.12 28.77
N ASN A 310 23.30 27.82 29.06
CA ASN A 310 24.57 27.10 29.19
C ASN A 310 25.18 26.91 27.79
N GLY A 311 26.52 26.93 27.67
CA GLY A 311 27.25 26.87 26.39
C GLY A 311 27.18 25.53 25.62
N TRP A 312 26.00 24.92 25.50
CA TRP A 312 25.73 23.73 24.70
C TRP A 312 25.82 24.05 23.20
N ALA A 313 26.46 23.16 22.45
CA ALA A 313 26.73 23.33 21.02
C ALA A 313 25.58 22.83 20.11
N TYR A 314 24.35 22.87 20.60
CA TYR A 314 23.16 22.42 19.87
C TYR A 314 21.88 23.06 20.44
N LEU A 315 20.83 23.09 19.62
CA LEU A 315 19.44 23.16 20.06
C LEU A 315 18.88 21.75 20.21
N VAL A 316 17.89 21.57 21.07
CA VAL A 316 17.11 20.32 21.12
C VAL A 316 15.88 20.50 20.26
N TYR A 317 15.69 19.60 19.30
CA TYR A 317 14.52 19.55 18.43
C TYR A 317 13.60 18.41 18.87
N TYR A 318 12.30 18.65 18.80
CA TYR A 318 11.24 17.75 19.22
C TYR A 318 10.21 17.63 18.10
N GLN A 319 10.36 16.59 17.29
CA GLN A 319 9.43 16.28 16.20
C GLN A 319 8.12 15.76 16.76
N ASN A 320 6.98 16.39 16.46
CA ASN A 320 5.66 15.99 16.91
C ASN A 320 5.08 14.90 15.98
N ASP A 321 4.64 13.75 16.51
CA ASP A 321 4.11 12.65 15.68
C ASP A 321 2.60 12.75 15.37
N GLY A 322 2.02 13.93 15.57
CA GLY A 322 0.57 14.20 15.47
C GLY A 322 -0.29 13.55 16.56
N THR A 323 0.29 12.72 17.44
CA THR A 323 -0.42 12.09 18.56
C THR A 323 -0.17 12.78 19.90
N GLY A 324 0.53 13.92 19.87
CA GLY A 324 1.05 14.58 21.07
C GLY A 324 2.19 13.81 21.72
N LYS A 325 2.96 13.04 20.93
CA LYS A 325 4.28 12.54 21.32
C LYS A 325 5.36 13.25 20.53
N PHE A 326 6.50 13.43 21.17
CA PHE A 326 7.61 14.18 20.61
C PHE A 326 8.90 13.34 20.55
N THR A 327 9.60 13.33 19.42
CA THR A 327 10.87 12.61 19.26
C THR A 327 12.04 13.58 19.29
N ARG A 328 12.99 13.36 20.21
CA ARG A 328 14.14 14.25 20.43
C ARG A 328 15.26 14.01 19.41
N SER A 329 15.73 15.09 18.78
CA SER A 329 17.05 15.14 18.14
C SER A 329 17.83 16.41 18.54
N GLU A 330 19.02 16.62 17.96
CA GLU A 330 19.88 17.77 18.25
C GLU A 330 20.23 18.50 16.94
N ILE A 331 19.98 19.81 16.88
CA ILE A 331 20.40 20.67 15.77
C ILE A 331 21.75 21.29 16.14
N PRO A 332 22.88 20.88 15.52
CA PRO A 332 24.20 21.34 15.94
C PRO A 332 24.43 22.82 15.62
N ILE A 333 24.92 23.60 16.59
CA ILE A 333 25.39 24.98 16.40
C ILE A 333 26.88 24.92 16.03
N PRO A 334 27.27 25.14 14.76
CA PRO A 334 28.63 24.84 14.29
C PRO A 334 29.66 25.90 14.69
N ASN A 335 29.24 27.06 15.24
CA ASN A 335 30.13 28.12 15.73
C ASN A 335 30.20 28.08 17.27
N PRO A 336 31.34 27.67 17.88
CA PRO A 336 31.49 27.60 19.33
C PRO A 336 31.34 28.95 20.07
N SER A 337 31.54 30.07 19.39
CA SER A 337 31.35 31.42 19.96
C SER A 337 29.87 31.82 20.07
N ALA A 338 28.98 31.09 19.40
CA ALA A 338 27.55 31.38 19.26
C ALA A 338 26.66 30.35 19.99
N THR A 339 27.20 29.71 21.03
CA THR A 339 26.48 28.80 21.94
C THR A 339 25.98 29.55 23.18
N GLY A 340 24.94 29.02 23.84
CA GLY A 340 24.28 29.68 24.99
C GLY A 340 22.99 30.42 24.63
N THR A 341 22.09 29.74 23.93
CA THR A 341 20.83 30.28 23.40
C THR A 341 19.85 30.73 24.49
N VAL A 342 19.59 32.04 24.55
CA VAL A 342 18.60 32.68 25.45
C VAL A 342 17.39 33.23 24.71
N ALA A 343 17.60 33.63 23.47
CA ALA A 343 16.57 34.11 22.57
C ALA A 343 16.34 33.07 21.47
N LEU A 344 15.08 32.78 21.18
CA LEU A 344 14.67 31.79 20.19
C LEU A 344 13.29 32.17 19.65
N THR A 345 13.13 32.23 18.33
CA THR A 345 11.82 32.46 17.69
C THR A 345 11.80 31.83 16.30
N VAL A 346 10.60 31.60 15.78
CA VAL A 346 10.33 30.72 14.63
C VAL A 346 9.31 31.36 13.72
N THR A 347 9.68 31.52 12.45
CA THR A 347 8.80 31.93 11.35
C THR A 347 9.49 31.64 10.02
N ASP A 348 8.77 31.70 8.91
CA ASP A 348 9.32 31.58 7.56
C ASP A 348 9.93 32.91 7.10
N PHE A 349 11.18 33.18 7.51
CA PHE A 349 11.92 34.38 7.09
C PHE A 349 12.28 34.42 5.59
N LYS A 350 12.01 33.34 4.84
CA LYS A 350 12.28 33.27 3.38
C LYS A 350 11.03 33.44 2.52
N LYS A 351 9.83 33.37 3.12
CA LYS A 351 8.55 33.19 2.43
C LYS A 351 8.59 31.99 1.45
N ASP A 352 9.22 30.89 1.87
CA ASP A 352 9.36 29.64 1.11
C ASP A 352 8.43 28.50 1.58
N GLY A 353 7.54 28.80 2.51
CA GLY A 353 6.61 27.88 3.15
C GLY A 353 7.21 27.06 4.29
N ARG A 354 8.49 27.25 4.65
CA ARG A 354 9.19 26.45 5.67
C ARG A 354 9.66 27.31 6.83
N PRO A 355 9.15 27.08 8.07
CA PRO A 355 9.63 27.80 9.25
C PRO A 355 11.13 27.62 9.47
N ASP A 356 11.80 28.74 9.70
CA ASP A 356 13.20 28.88 10.08
C ASP A 356 13.32 29.13 11.59
N ILE A 357 14.54 29.00 12.14
CA ILE A 357 14.81 29.21 13.57
C ILE A 357 15.81 30.36 13.73
N PHE A 358 15.38 31.50 14.27
CA PHE A 358 16.30 32.54 14.75
C PHE A 358 16.70 32.28 16.21
N GLY A 359 17.95 32.59 16.57
CA GLY A 359 18.34 32.64 17.97
C GLY A 359 19.53 33.56 18.27
N ALA A 360 19.64 33.94 19.55
CA ALA A 360 20.73 34.76 20.06
C ALA A 360 21.21 34.33 21.45
N THR A 361 22.43 34.72 21.81
CA THR A 361 23.17 34.20 22.97
C THR A 361 23.49 35.21 24.05
N ASP A 362 23.62 34.71 25.27
CA ASP A 362 24.04 35.47 26.46
C ASP A 362 25.57 35.45 26.64
N ARG A 363 26.11 36.46 27.36
CA ARG A 363 27.55 36.59 27.63
C ARG A 363 28.00 35.82 28.88
N TRP A 364 27.20 35.82 29.94
CA TRP A 364 27.65 35.54 31.31
C TRP A 364 27.87 34.05 31.58
N ASN A 365 26.93 33.19 31.15
CA ASN A 365 26.93 31.78 31.56
C ASN A 365 27.65 30.85 30.56
N ALA A 366 27.61 31.15 29.26
CA ALA A 366 28.37 30.42 28.24
C ALA A 366 29.85 30.85 28.17
N GLY A 367 30.20 32.03 28.69
CA GLY A 367 31.56 32.59 28.64
C GLY A 367 31.95 33.19 27.28
N ASN A 368 31.00 33.25 26.34
CA ASN A 368 31.12 33.86 25.03
C ASN A 368 30.73 35.35 25.09
N GLN A 369 30.62 36.01 23.94
CA GLN A 369 29.92 37.29 23.80
C GLN A 369 28.53 37.05 23.17
N ALA A 370 27.64 38.04 23.23
CA ALA A 370 26.33 37.92 22.60
C ALA A 370 26.43 37.90 21.07
N HIS A 371 25.95 36.83 20.44
CA HIS A 371 25.88 36.65 18.99
C HIS A 371 24.45 36.33 18.56
N MET A 372 24.17 36.48 17.27
CA MET A 372 22.88 36.19 16.65
C MET A 372 23.08 35.29 15.44
N TRP A 373 22.12 34.41 15.17
CA TRP A 373 22.17 33.46 14.08
C TRP A 373 20.76 33.02 13.67
N ILE A 374 20.67 32.40 12.49
CA ILE A 374 19.48 31.75 11.99
C ILE A 374 19.85 30.38 11.42
N PHE A 375 19.02 29.36 11.68
CA PHE A 375 19.00 28.14 10.89
C PHE A 375 17.91 28.28 9.82
N LYS A 376 18.33 28.35 8.55
CA LYS A 376 17.43 28.31 7.41
C LYS A 376 17.04 26.87 7.11
N ASN A 377 15.75 26.59 7.11
CA ASN A 377 15.16 25.31 6.77
C ASN A 377 15.15 25.14 5.25
N THR A 378 15.85 24.12 4.74
CA THR A 378 15.92 23.83 3.30
C THR A 378 15.04 22.65 2.87
N GLY A 379 14.19 22.17 3.79
CA GLY A 379 13.30 21.03 3.60
C GLY A 379 13.91 19.69 4.00
N LEU A 380 13.14 18.63 3.74
CA LEU A 380 13.50 17.26 4.05
C LEU A 380 14.49 16.67 3.04
N GLN A 381 15.50 15.97 3.54
CA GLN A 381 16.39 15.13 2.74
C GLN A 381 16.44 13.70 3.29
N ASP A 382 16.51 12.72 2.38
CA ASP A 382 16.77 11.32 2.70
C ASP A 382 18.19 11.16 3.30
N VAL A 383 18.31 11.21 4.62
CA VAL A 383 19.54 10.94 5.36
C VAL A 383 19.69 9.44 5.53
N THR A 384 20.80 8.91 5.04
CA THR A 384 21.10 7.47 5.06
C THR A 384 22.22 7.18 6.04
N VAL A 385 21.85 6.78 7.27
CA VAL A 385 22.80 6.42 8.32
C VAL A 385 23.05 4.92 8.28
N THR A 386 24.32 4.52 8.35
CA THR A 386 24.67 3.13 8.67
C THR A 386 24.96 3.05 10.16
N ASP A 387 24.13 2.32 10.88
CA ASP A 387 24.30 2.02 12.30
C ASP A 387 25.71 1.39 12.51
N PRO A 388 26.58 1.98 13.34
CA PRO A 388 27.95 1.52 13.51
C PRO A 388 28.07 0.19 14.27
N ASP A 389 27.05 -0.21 15.03
CA ASP A 389 27.01 -1.43 15.82
C ASP A 389 26.33 -2.60 15.09
N THR A 390 25.30 -2.33 14.27
CA THR A 390 24.58 -3.37 13.50
C THR A 390 25.01 -3.48 12.04
N GLY A 391 25.55 -2.41 11.46
CA GLY A 391 25.83 -2.30 10.02
C GLY A 391 24.57 -2.22 9.14
N GLU A 392 23.39 -1.98 9.75
CA GLU A 392 22.14 -1.74 9.04
C GLU A 392 22.12 -0.31 8.49
N THR A 393 21.77 -0.17 7.22
CA THR A 393 21.65 1.13 6.55
C THR A 393 20.19 1.56 6.56
N ILE A 394 19.87 2.57 7.36
CA ILE A 394 18.53 3.14 7.53
C ILE A 394 18.50 4.48 6.79
N THR A 395 17.53 4.64 5.89
CA THR A 395 17.20 5.92 5.27
C THR A 395 15.96 6.48 5.94
N TYR A 396 16.07 7.68 6.50
CA TYR A 396 14.96 8.45 7.07
C TYR A 396 15.04 9.90 6.55
N GLN A 397 13.95 10.64 6.68
CA GLN A 397 13.92 12.05 6.27
C GLN A 397 14.26 12.94 7.45
N GLU A 398 15.19 13.88 7.24
CA GLU A 398 15.64 14.84 8.25
C GLU A 398 15.52 16.26 7.70
N VAL A 399 15.09 17.21 8.52
CA VAL A 399 15.04 18.64 8.16
C VAL A 399 16.46 19.17 8.01
N ILE A 400 16.80 19.67 6.82
CA ILE A 400 18.15 20.15 6.54
C ILE A 400 18.29 21.63 6.89
N TRP A 401 19.07 21.86 7.95
CA TRP A 401 19.34 23.17 8.52
C TRP A 401 20.63 23.80 7.96
N ASN A 402 20.52 25.01 7.41
CA ASN A 402 21.65 25.82 7.00
C ASN A 402 21.91 26.95 8.01
N PHE A 403 22.99 26.85 8.79
CA PHE A 403 23.35 27.83 9.82
C PHE A 403 24.00 29.09 9.22
N LEU A 404 23.35 30.23 9.40
CA LEU A 404 23.88 31.55 9.08
C LEU A 404 24.07 32.36 10.36
N CYS A 405 25.30 32.81 10.58
CA CYS A 405 25.70 33.62 11.73
C CYS A 405 25.69 35.10 11.34
N LEU A 406 24.82 35.89 11.96
CA LEU A 406 24.55 37.27 11.56
C LEU A 406 25.70 38.23 11.93
N ASN A 407 25.67 39.46 11.40
CA ASN A 407 26.68 40.49 11.66
C ASN A 407 28.13 40.02 11.39
N ASN A 408 28.35 39.15 10.41
CA ASN A 408 29.65 38.50 10.14
C ASN A 408 30.26 37.79 11.38
N CYS A 409 29.42 37.16 12.20
CA CYS A 409 29.77 36.63 13.52
C CYS A 409 30.49 37.63 14.44
N GLN A 410 30.31 38.94 14.25
CA GLN A 410 30.73 39.90 15.26
C GLN A 410 29.68 39.94 16.36
N PRO A 411 30.10 40.01 17.64
CA PRO A 411 29.17 40.20 18.73
C PRO A 411 28.30 41.43 18.49
N ILE A 412 27.04 41.34 18.88
CA ILE A 412 26.23 42.55 19.02
C ILE A 412 26.68 43.33 20.26
N ILE A 413 26.31 44.61 20.32
CA ILE A 413 26.59 45.56 21.43
C ILE A 413 28.10 45.84 21.65
N PRO A 414 28.52 46.95 22.31
CA PRO A 414 29.90 47.09 22.76
C PRO A 414 30.29 45.91 23.67
N PRO A 415 31.60 45.53 23.74
CA PRO A 415 32.05 44.19 24.16
C PRO A 415 31.88 43.81 25.64
N PHE A 416 30.96 44.44 26.36
CA PHE A 416 30.69 44.27 27.79
C PHE A 416 29.24 43.86 28.15
N TYR A 417 28.33 43.78 27.18
CA TYR A 417 26.87 43.62 27.36
C TYR A 417 26.34 42.24 26.91
N ASP A 418 25.08 41.91 27.23
CA ASP A 418 24.40 40.60 27.00
C ASP A 418 23.02 40.73 26.30
N VAL A 419 22.23 39.66 26.19
CA VAL A 419 20.91 39.66 25.53
C VAL A 419 19.87 39.04 26.46
N ASP A 420 18.87 39.83 26.85
CA ASP A 420 17.77 39.37 27.71
C ASP A 420 16.52 38.99 26.89
N ILE A 421 16.32 39.59 25.70
CA ILE A 421 15.05 39.55 24.97
C ILE A 421 15.20 39.33 23.46
N CYS A 422 14.21 38.65 22.87
CA CYS A 422 13.93 38.64 21.44
C CYS A 422 12.42 38.51 21.19
N THR A 423 11.89 39.24 20.20
CA THR A 423 10.55 39.02 19.66
C THR A 423 10.56 39.28 18.15
N MET A 424 9.74 38.55 17.40
CA MET A 424 9.53 38.78 15.97
C MET A 424 8.32 39.70 15.74
N LEU A 425 8.36 40.49 14.67
CA LEU A 425 7.28 41.36 14.20
C LEU A 425 7.63 41.94 12.83
N ASP A 426 6.63 42.11 11.98
CA ASP A 426 6.67 42.99 10.80
C ASP A 426 6.52 44.45 11.31
N TYR A 427 7.61 45.20 11.49
CA TYR A 427 7.57 46.50 12.20
C TYR A 427 7.21 47.68 11.29
N ASP A 428 7.48 47.57 9.98
CA ASP A 428 7.24 48.61 8.96
C ASP A 428 6.06 48.30 8.02
N ASN A 429 5.47 47.09 8.13
CA ASN A 429 4.34 46.59 7.35
C ASN A 429 4.71 46.34 5.87
N ASP A 430 5.84 45.67 5.62
CA ASP A 430 6.26 45.19 4.30
C ASP A 430 5.87 43.70 4.02
N GLU A 431 5.12 43.09 4.94
CA GLU A 431 4.67 41.69 5.00
C GLU A 431 5.78 40.68 5.34
N ASP A 432 7.04 41.11 5.45
CA ASP A 432 8.20 40.31 5.84
C ASP A 432 8.41 40.43 7.39
N MET A 433 9.14 39.49 8.00
CA MET A 433 9.18 39.33 9.46
C MET A 433 10.55 39.73 10.01
N ASP A 434 10.58 40.78 10.82
CA ASP A 434 11.77 41.30 11.48
C ASP A 434 11.89 40.83 12.93
N LEU A 435 12.98 41.27 13.58
CA LEU A 435 13.28 40.91 14.96
C LEU A 435 13.75 42.13 15.77
N VAL A 436 13.22 42.25 16.99
CA VAL A 436 13.74 43.17 18.01
C VAL A 436 14.46 42.37 19.10
N VAL A 437 15.70 42.75 19.40
CA VAL A 437 16.52 42.17 20.49
C VAL A 437 17.14 43.27 21.37
N ALA A 438 17.37 43.03 22.66
CA ALA A 438 17.95 44.04 23.56
C ALA A 438 18.73 43.49 24.76
N ASP A 439 19.64 44.32 25.28
CA ASP A 439 20.18 44.23 26.65
C ASP A 439 19.35 45.16 27.55
N ALA A 440 18.45 44.57 28.32
CA ALA A 440 17.48 45.38 29.03
C ALA A 440 17.97 45.84 30.40
N ASN A 441 18.81 45.04 31.06
CA ASN A 441 19.28 45.35 32.40
C ASN A 441 20.48 46.33 32.40
N HIS A 442 21.32 46.34 31.36
CA HIS A 442 22.47 47.25 31.25
C HIS A 442 22.20 48.54 30.47
N SER A 443 21.70 48.47 29.22
CA SER A 443 21.51 49.64 28.36
C SER A 443 20.08 50.20 28.45
N GLY A 444 19.07 49.38 28.12
CA GLY A 444 17.74 49.86 27.74
C GLY A 444 17.62 50.24 26.26
N ASP A 445 18.62 49.86 25.45
CA ASP A 445 18.64 50.04 24.01
C ASP A 445 18.35 48.71 23.30
N TYR A 446 17.58 48.76 22.22
CA TYR A 446 17.28 47.62 21.35
C TYR A 446 18.02 47.73 20.01
N TYR A 447 18.17 46.57 19.36
CA TYR A 447 18.57 46.41 17.97
C TYR A 447 17.35 45.90 17.19
N LEU A 448 17.21 46.42 15.98
CA LEU A 448 16.31 45.86 14.98
C LEU A 448 17.15 45.03 14.02
N ILE A 449 16.64 43.86 13.64
CA ILE A 449 17.21 43.00 12.61
C ILE A 449 16.20 42.98 11.47
N ILE A 450 16.45 43.80 10.46
CA ILE A 450 15.58 43.96 9.30
C ILE A 450 15.82 42.79 8.36
N ASN A 451 14.78 42.06 7.98
CA ASN A 451 14.86 41.00 6.98
C ASN A 451 14.61 41.59 5.57
N LYS A 452 15.21 40.96 4.55
CA LYS A 452 15.09 41.38 3.15
C LYS A 452 15.10 40.15 2.24
N LEU A 453 14.06 39.99 1.42
CA LEU A 453 13.96 38.87 0.49
C LEU A 453 14.91 39.00 -0.72
N ALA A 454 15.75 37.99 -0.93
CA ALA A 454 16.67 37.95 -2.07
C ALA A 454 15.94 37.72 -3.41
N PRO A 455 16.21 38.49 -4.48
CA PRO A 455 15.46 38.45 -5.75
C PRO A 455 15.86 37.29 -6.68
N VAL A 456 16.20 36.14 -6.10
CA VAL A 456 16.72 34.92 -6.78
C VAL A 456 16.07 33.67 -6.18
N PHE A 457 16.03 32.57 -6.92
CA PHE A 457 15.32 31.34 -6.58
C PHE A 457 16.23 30.22 -6.06
N ALA A 458 15.68 29.34 -5.23
CA ALA A 458 16.29 28.06 -4.86
C ALA A 458 16.35 27.08 -6.04
N LEU A 459 17.20 26.06 -5.98
CA LEU A 459 17.41 25.09 -7.07
C LEU A 459 16.39 23.93 -7.10
N TYR A 460 15.61 23.75 -6.05
CA TYR A 460 14.66 22.65 -5.88
C TYR A 460 13.38 23.14 -5.20
N GLY A 461 12.25 22.55 -5.56
CA GLY A 461 10.96 22.77 -4.91
C GLY A 461 9.97 21.66 -5.25
N GLU A 462 8.98 21.45 -4.39
CA GLU A 462 7.95 20.44 -4.59
C GLU A 462 6.56 21.03 -4.27
N ALA A 463 5.57 20.70 -5.09
CA ALA A 463 4.16 21.04 -4.88
C ALA A 463 3.33 19.76 -4.91
N ILE A 464 2.46 19.59 -3.91
CA ILE A 464 1.59 18.41 -3.73
C ILE A 464 0.14 18.87 -3.66
N SER A 465 -0.80 18.07 -4.16
CA SER A 465 -2.23 18.30 -4.02
C SER A 465 -2.85 17.62 -2.79
N THR A 466 -3.87 18.25 -2.21
CA THR A 466 -4.94 17.57 -1.46
C THR A 466 -5.73 16.61 -2.36
N ASN A 467 -6.72 15.91 -1.79
CA ASN A 467 -7.61 15.01 -2.53
C ASN A 467 -8.55 15.81 -3.46
N VAL A 468 -8.22 15.90 -4.75
CA VAL A 468 -8.98 16.74 -5.70
C VAL A 468 -10.40 16.23 -5.98
N VAL A 469 -10.74 15.03 -5.51
CA VAL A 469 -12.08 14.40 -5.62
C VAL A 469 -12.76 14.21 -4.26
N GLU A 470 -12.32 14.92 -3.22
CA GLU A 470 -12.98 14.92 -1.92
C GLU A 470 -14.46 15.34 -2.03
N GLY A 471 -15.32 14.66 -1.27
CA GLY A 471 -16.78 14.84 -1.33
C GLY A 471 -17.47 14.38 -2.64
N LEU A 472 -16.72 14.06 -3.70
CA LEU A 472 -17.27 13.70 -5.01
C LEU A 472 -17.42 12.19 -5.20
N LEU A 473 -16.45 11.39 -4.74
CA LEU A 473 -16.46 9.93 -4.82
C LEU A 473 -16.42 9.31 -3.43
N ASP A 474 -17.35 8.43 -3.09
CA ASP A 474 -17.24 7.53 -1.94
C ASP A 474 -16.25 6.40 -2.30
N PRO A 475 -15.11 6.24 -1.60
CA PRO A 475 -14.11 5.21 -1.89
C PRO A 475 -14.62 3.76 -1.75
N ARG A 476 -15.80 3.56 -1.14
CA ARG A 476 -16.47 2.25 -1.02
C ARG A 476 -17.37 1.93 -2.22
N GLN A 477 -17.70 2.93 -3.03
CA GLN A 477 -18.63 2.80 -4.16
C GLN A 477 -17.94 3.02 -5.52
N TYR A 478 -16.84 3.77 -5.54
CA TYR A 478 -16.11 4.13 -6.75
C TYR A 478 -14.60 3.98 -6.56
N ALA A 479 -13.90 3.70 -7.66
CA ALA A 479 -12.44 3.74 -7.71
C ALA A 479 -11.98 4.30 -9.06
N ILE A 480 -10.94 5.14 -9.02
CA ILE A 480 -10.38 5.82 -10.18
C ILE A 480 -9.40 4.87 -10.86
N THR A 481 -9.70 4.44 -12.08
CA THR A 481 -8.87 3.52 -12.87
C THR A 481 -7.88 4.27 -13.75
N LYS A 482 -8.23 5.48 -14.22
CA LYS A 482 -7.43 6.24 -15.19
C LYS A 482 -7.45 7.75 -14.92
N ALA A 483 -6.40 8.45 -15.32
CA ALA A 483 -6.32 9.91 -15.32
C ALA A 483 -5.53 10.45 -16.52
N ARG A 484 -5.71 11.73 -16.87
CA ARG A 484 -4.88 12.45 -17.86
C ARG A 484 -4.95 13.95 -17.63
N ILE A 485 -3.86 14.67 -17.90
CA ILE A 485 -3.81 16.12 -17.78
C ILE A 485 -4.13 16.74 -19.14
N VAL A 486 -5.42 17.04 -19.39
CA VAL A 486 -5.89 17.55 -20.70
C VAL A 486 -5.56 19.02 -20.93
N ARG A 487 -5.21 19.75 -19.87
CA ARG A 487 -4.71 21.12 -19.94
C ARG A 487 -3.63 21.29 -18.88
N LEU A 488 -2.46 21.77 -19.27
CA LEU A 488 -1.37 22.15 -18.39
C LEU A 488 -0.75 23.44 -18.92
N ASN A 489 -1.04 24.56 -18.27
CA ASN A 489 -0.44 25.85 -18.59
C ASN A 489 0.81 26.04 -17.72
N GLN A 490 1.97 25.74 -18.30
CA GLN A 490 3.27 25.84 -17.65
C GLN A 490 4.21 26.70 -18.49
N GLY A 491 5.27 27.21 -17.88
CA GLY A 491 6.30 28.01 -18.56
C GLY A 491 7.56 28.16 -17.72
N VAL A 492 8.38 29.14 -18.06
CA VAL A 492 9.56 29.52 -17.27
C VAL A 492 9.55 31.04 -17.04
N ARG A 493 10.15 31.48 -15.93
CA ARG A 493 10.62 32.84 -15.72
C ARG A 493 12.14 32.74 -15.77
N GLY A 494 12.78 33.30 -16.81
CA GLY A 494 14.23 33.20 -16.97
C GLY A 494 14.74 32.69 -18.31
N SER A 495 16.02 32.29 -18.35
CA SER A 495 16.73 31.85 -19.56
C SER A 495 17.63 30.60 -19.40
N SER A 496 17.72 30.02 -18.21
CA SER A 496 18.63 28.93 -17.84
C SER A 496 18.39 27.61 -18.58
N ASP A 497 19.48 27.09 -19.16
CA ASP A 497 19.54 25.74 -19.72
C ASP A 497 19.67 24.70 -18.59
N GLY A 498 18.53 24.15 -18.14
CA GLY A 498 18.52 23.08 -17.13
C GLY A 498 17.22 22.96 -16.33
N LEU A 499 16.33 23.95 -16.41
CA LEU A 499 15.03 23.96 -15.74
C LEU A 499 14.24 22.67 -16.04
N SER A 500 13.59 22.09 -15.02
CA SER A 500 12.74 20.90 -15.18
C SER A 500 11.50 20.90 -14.27
N ILE A 501 10.45 20.20 -14.70
CA ILE A 501 9.26 19.88 -13.89
C ILE A 501 8.93 18.39 -14.06
N GLN A 502 8.79 17.63 -12.98
CA GLN A 502 8.34 16.23 -12.99
C GLN A 502 6.99 16.07 -12.27
N PHE A 503 5.95 15.70 -13.03
CA PHE A 503 4.62 15.41 -12.54
C PHE A 503 4.44 13.92 -12.17
N PHE A 504 3.72 13.70 -11.08
CA PHE A 504 3.26 12.42 -10.57
C PHE A 504 1.75 12.48 -10.31
N LEU A 505 1.09 11.31 -10.34
CA LEU A 505 -0.30 11.15 -9.94
C LEU A 505 -0.41 9.98 -8.93
N SER A 506 -1.38 10.06 -8.03
CA SER A 506 -1.81 8.97 -7.15
C SER A 506 -3.34 8.95 -7.12
N ASN A 507 -3.95 7.77 -7.06
CA ASN A 507 -5.39 7.59 -6.84
C ASN A 507 -5.71 6.99 -5.46
N ASP A 508 -4.70 6.86 -4.60
CA ASP A 508 -4.78 6.25 -3.28
C ASP A 508 -4.37 7.21 -2.13
N GLY A 509 -4.28 8.51 -2.40
CA GLY A 509 -4.00 9.52 -1.38
C GLY A 509 -2.53 9.90 -1.20
N GLY A 510 -1.67 9.58 -2.17
CA GLY A 510 -0.24 9.93 -2.18
C GLY A 510 0.69 8.79 -1.74
N LEU A 511 0.16 7.57 -1.57
CA LEU A 511 0.90 6.43 -1.04
C LEU A 511 1.82 5.81 -2.08
N HIS A 512 1.33 5.74 -3.32
CA HIS A 512 2.12 5.37 -4.47
C HIS A 512 2.04 6.50 -5.49
N TRP A 513 3.00 7.42 -5.42
CA TRP A 513 3.22 8.44 -6.45
C TRP A 513 3.72 7.78 -7.74
N GLU A 514 2.83 7.61 -8.71
CA GLU A 514 3.22 7.07 -10.00
C GLU A 514 3.72 8.19 -10.93
N PRO A 515 4.94 8.09 -11.51
CA PRO A 515 5.45 9.11 -12.42
C PRO A 515 4.56 9.23 -13.67
N TYR A 516 4.13 10.46 -13.96
CA TYR A 516 3.25 10.78 -15.08
C TYR A 516 4.04 11.40 -16.24
N LYS A 517 4.75 12.52 -16.00
CA LYS A 517 5.49 13.22 -17.07
C LYS A 517 6.61 14.13 -16.55
N THR A 518 7.76 14.11 -17.21
CA THR A 518 8.84 15.10 -17.02
C THR A 518 8.91 16.06 -18.21
N PHE A 519 9.04 17.34 -17.93
CA PHE A 519 9.31 18.42 -18.88
C PHE A 519 10.65 19.07 -18.53
N SER A 520 11.45 19.44 -19.53
CA SER A 520 12.74 20.12 -19.32
C SER A 520 13.06 21.13 -20.42
N GLY A 521 13.75 22.20 -20.04
CA GLY A 521 14.13 23.30 -20.93
C GLY A 521 12.94 23.84 -21.73
N SER A 522 13.10 23.94 -23.05
CA SER A 522 12.06 24.43 -23.98
C SER A 522 10.78 23.59 -24.07
N ASN A 523 10.72 22.43 -23.39
CA ASN A 523 9.49 21.64 -23.27
C ASN A 523 8.59 22.10 -22.11
N ILE A 524 9.06 22.97 -21.21
CA ILE A 524 8.24 23.60 -20.17
C ILE A 524 7.43 24.72 -20.83
N ARG A 525 6.32 24.33 -21.45
CA ARG A 525 5.38 25.19 -22.19
C ARG A 525 3.97 24.60 -22.12
N PRO A 526 2.91 25.35 -22.48
CA PRO A 526 1.55 24.83 -22.45
C PRO A 526 1.40 23.50 -23.18
N TRP A 527 0.76 22.54 -22.53
CA TRP A 527 0.67 21.15 -22.94
C TRP A 527 -0.70 20.55 -22.62
N SER A 528 -0.99 19.41 -23.22
CA SER A 528 -2.25 18.66 -23.11
C SER A 528 -2.00 17.20 -23.49
N ASP A 529 -2.51 16.26 -22.70
CA ASP A 529 -2.50 14.85 -23.07
C ASP A 529 -3.76 14.43 -23.84
N SER A 530 -3.59 13.56 -24.83
CA SER A 530 -4.69 12.84 -25.46
C SER A 530 -4.91 11.46 -24.85
N ASP A 531 -3.88 10.88 -24.24
CA ASP A 531 -3.86 9.49 -23.87
C ASP A 531 -4.18 9.33 -22.37
N TRP A 532 -4.74 8.18 -21.99
CA TRP A 532 -5.09 7.90 -20.61
C TRP A 532 -3.93 7.21 -19.89
N TYR A 533 -3.50 7.79 -18.77
CA TYR A 533 -2.72 7.06 -17.77
C TYR A 533 -3.65 6.07 -17.07
N THR A 534 -3.26 4.80 -17.00
CA THR A 534 -3.97 3.79 -16.18
C THR A 534 -3.13 3.54 -14.94
N PHE A 535 -3.74 3.72 -13.76
CA PHE A 535 -3.06 3.45 -12.49
C PHE A 535 -2.82 1.94 -12.29
N LYS A 536 -1.77 1.60 -11.56
CA LYS A 536 -1.45 0.22 -11.17
C LYS A 536 -2.05 -0.16 -9.82
N ASN A 537 -2.20 0.84 -8.94
CA ASN A 537 -2.93 0.74 -7.69
C ASN A 537 -4.34 1.34 -7.88
N PHE A 538 -5.28 1.05 -6.97
CA PHE A 538 -6.59 1.70 -7.00
C PHE A 538 -7.07 2.16 -5.63
N GLY A 539 -7.47 3.42 -5.60
CA GLY A 539 -8.37 4.00 -4.62
C GLY A 539 -9.31 4.99 -5.32
N ALA A 540 -9.88 5.90 -4.52
CA ALA A 540 -10.71 7.01 -5.00
C ALA A 540 -10.22 8.37 -4.47
N ASN A 541 -8.95 8.46 -4.04
CA ASN A 541 -8.35 9.67 -3.51
C ASN A 541 -7.29 10.15 -4.50
N LEU A 542 -7.71 11.04 -5.41
CA LEU A 542 -6.86 11.52 -6.50
C LEU A 542 -6.00 12.68 -5.98
N LYS A 543 -4.68 12.48 -6.01
CA LYS A 543 -3.70 13.54 -5.79
C LYS A 543 -2.75 13.68 -6.99
N TRP A 544 -2.18 14.87 -7.17
CA TRP A 544 -1.09 15.16 -8.10
C TRP A 544 0.09 15.76 -7.36
N LYS A 545 1.31 15.61 -7.91
CA LYS A 545 2.54 16.18 -7.35
C LYS A 545 3.45 16.66 -8.47
N ALA A 546 4.16 17.77 -8.27
CA ALA A 546 5.11 18.35 -9.21
C ALA A 546 6.43 18.70 -8.49
N ILE A 547 7.53 18.12 -8.95
CA ILE A 547 8.89 18.48 -8.52
C ILE A 547 9.48 19.47 -9.53
N LEU A 548 9.92 20.63 -9.07
CA LEU A 548 10.55 21.69 -9.86
C LEU A 548 12.06 21.71 -9.58
N THR A 549 12.88 21.96 -10.61
CA THR A 549 14.34 22.09 -10.45
C THR A 549 14.93 23.19 -11.33
N ALA A 550 15.98 23.86 -10.85
CA ALA A 550 16.80 24.80 -11.62
C ALA A 550 18.31 24.49 -11.51
N PRO A 551 19.12 24.84 -12.52
CA PRO A 551 20.58 24.81 -12.41
C PRO A 551 21.09 26.00 -11.59
N GLU A 552 22.28 25.87 -10.99
CA GLU A 552 22.92 26.98 -10.27
C GLU A 552 23.49 28.03 -11.23
N ASP A 553 23.14 29.29 -11.01
CA ASP A 553 23.71 30.45 -11.70
C ASP A 553 24.93 31.00 -10.95
N SER A 554 25.93 31.46 -11.70
CA SER A 554 27.15 32.04 -11.13
C SER A 554 26.91 33.47 -10.63
N MET A 555 26.56 33.61 -9.35
CA MET A 555 26.35 34.91 -8.69
C MET A 555 27.52 35.26 -7.76
N ALA A 556 27.80 36.55 -7.57
CA ALA A 556 28.85 37.00 -6.64
C ALA A 556 28.38 37.03 -5.18
N GLU A 557 27.07 37.10 -4.96
CA GLU A 557 26.41 37.35 -3.67
C GLU A 557 25.62 36.14 -3.16
N TYR A 558 25.37 35.14 -4.02
CA TYR A 558 24.51 33.99 -3.73
C TYR A 558 25.16 32.68 -4.22
N THR A 559 24.96 31.61 -3.47
CA THR A 559 25.39 30.23 -3.81
C THR A 559 24.22 29.29 -3.65
N GLY A 560 24.09 28.29 -4.52
CA GLY A 560 22.93 27.40 -4.54
C GLY A 560 21.65 28.09 -5.00
N ALA A 561 21.75 29.02 -5.95
CA ALA A 561 20.66 29.89 -6.40
C ALA A 561 20.58 29.99 -7.93
N SER A 562 19.41 30.34 -8.46
CA SER A 562 19.19 30.66 -9.87
C SER A 562 18.45 31.99 -10.03
N TYR A 563 18.70 32.71 -11.12
CA TYR A 563 17.84 33.83 -11.52
C TYR A 563 16.47 33.36 -12.04
N ASP A 564 16.34 32.06 -12.30
CA ASP A 564 15.33 31.49 -13.18
C ASP A 564 14.55 30.36 -12.49
N THR A 565 13.27 30.19 -12.88
CA THR A 565 12.39 29.17 -12.31
C THR A 565 11.41 28.59 -13.33
N PRO A 566 11.04 27.30 -13.24
CA PRO A 566 9.82 26.80 -13.86
C PRO A 566 8.57 27.48 -13.28
N LEU A 567 7.45 27.43 -14.01
CA LEU A 567 6.15 28.00 -13.62
C LEU A 567 5.02 27.01 -13.95
N ILE A 568 4.05 26.85 -13.04
CA ILE A 568 2.76 26.18 -13.30
C ILE A 568 1.63 27.17 -12.98
N ARG A 569 0.78 27.49 -13.97
CA ARG A 569 -0.31 28.48 -13.85
C ARG A 569 -1.68 27.85 -13.65
N ASP A 570 -2.01 26.86 -14.46
CA ASP A 570 -3.29 26.17 -14.40
C ASP A 570 -3.17 24.73 -14.90
N LEU A 571 -4.04 23.86 -14.40
CA LEU A 571 -4.15 22.48 -14.85
C LEU A 571 -5.60 21.97 -14.82
N THR A 572 -5.91 21.07 -15.76
CA THR A 572 -7.15 20.29 -15.80
C THR A 572 -6.80 18.81 -15.85
N ILE A 573 -7.22 18.07 -14.82
CA ILE A 573 -7.14 16.60 -14.79
C ILE A 573 -8.50 16.04 -15.15
N GLU A 574 -8.57 15.25 -16.21
CA GLU A 574 -9.69 14.34 -16.42
C GLU A 574 -9.34 13.00 -15.76
N PHE A 575 -10.32 12.39 -15.10
CA PHE A 575 -10.18 11.08 -14.47
C PHE A 575 -11.39 10.21 -14.80
N THR A 576 -11.14 8.91 -14.88
CA THR A 576 -12.14 7.89 -15.14
C THR A 576 -12.21 6.94 -13.96
N TYR A 577 -13.42 6.64 -13.53
CA TYR A 577 -13.73 5.79 -12.38
C TYR A 577 -14.81 4.77 -12.72
N VAL A 578 -14.83 3.68 -11.95
CA VAL A 578 -15.78 2.58 -12.11
C VAL A 578 -16.63 2.43 -10.85
N GLY A 579 -17.85 1.94 -11.02
CA GLY A 579 -18.77 1.66 -9.91
C GLY A 579 -18.57 0.29 -9.28
N ARG A 580 -19.17 0.12 -8.10
CA ARG A 580 -19.19 -1.12 -7.31
C ARG A 580 -19.80 -2.31 -8.05
N GLN A 581 -19.02 -3.37 -8.17
CA GLN A 581 -19.39 -4.63 -8.82
C GLN A 581 -18.65 -5.81 -8.17
N GLU A 582 -19.27 -6.99 -8.24
CA GLU A 582 -18.67 -8.24 -7.77
C GLU A 582 -17.92 -8.97 -8.88
N TYR A 583 -16.77 -9.56 -8.54
CA TYR A 583 -15.93 -10.34 -9.42
C TYR A 583 -15.57 -11.69 -8.81
N SER A 584 -15.17 -12.66 -9.62
CA SER A 584 -14.76 -14.01 -9.18
C SER A 584 -13.73 -14.60 -10.14
N ARG A 585 -12.92 -15.57 -9.69
CA ARG A 585 -12.01 -16.31 -10.60
C ARG A 585 -12.08 -17.82 -10.46
N SER A 586 -12.69 -18.33 -9.38
CA SER A 586 -12.59 -19.73 -8.98
C SER A 586 -13.84 -20.24 -8.25
N SER A 587 -14.11 -21.53 -8.40
CA SER A 587 -15.11 -22.26 -7.61
C SER A 587 -14.70 -23.72 -7.43
N VAL A 588 -15.30 -24.40 -6.46
CA VAL A 588 -15.12 -25.82 -6.22
C VAL A 588 -16.48 -26.47 -5.99
N ALA A 589 -16.70 -27.64 -6.58
CA ALA A 589 -17.93 -28.41 -6.37
C ALA A 589 -17.71 -29.50 -5.32
N THR A 590 -18.68 -29.71 -4.45
CA THR A 590 -18.61 -30.73 -3.40
C THR A 590 -20.00 -31.23 -3.01
N SER A 591 -20.07 -32.18 -2.07
CA SER A 591 -21.33 -32.63 -1.49
C SER A 591 -21.24 -32.91 0.00
N VAL A 592 -22.35 -32.74 0.71
CA VAL A 592 -22.48 -32.97 2.16
C VAL A 592 -23.77 -33.71 2.44
N ILE A 593 -23.70 -34.70 3.33
CA ILE A 593 -24.89 -35.32 3.91
C ILE A 593 -25.36 -34.41 5.04
N ASP A 594 -26.53 -33.80 4.88
CA ASP A 594 -27.09 -32.91 5.90
C ASP A 594 -27.67 -33.67 7.11
N ARG A 595 -28.13 -32.94 8.12
CA ARG A 595 -28.70 -33.53 9.36
C ARG A 595 -29.96 -34.37 9.13
N SER A 596 -30.61 -34.28 7.96
CA SER A 596 -31.75 -35.13 7.58
C SER A 596 -31.32 -36.42 6.87
N GLY A 597 -30.03 -36.57 6.54
CA GLY A 597 -29.50 -37.68 5.74
C GLY A 597 -29.55 -37.45 4.23
N GLN A 598 -29.92 -36.24 3.78
CA GLN A 598 -29.95 -35.90 2.36
C GLN A 598 -28.56 -35.49 1.86
N ASN A 599 -28.11 -36.08 0.76
CA ASN A 599 -26.88 -35.63 0.08
C ASN A 599 -27.17 -34.34 -0.70
N ARG A 600 -26.65 -33.22 -0.21
CA ARG A 600 -26.69 -31.91 -0.87
C ARG A 600 -25.49 -31.76 -1.80
N LYS A 601 -25.74 -31.38 -3.05
CA LYS A 601 -24.74 -30.97 -4.04
C LYS A 601 -24.50 -29.47 -3.92
N MET A 602 -23.26 -29.07 -3.73
CA MET A 602 -22.89 -27.67 -3.51
C MET A 602 -21.83 -27.19 -4.49
N ILE A 603 -21.92 -25.91 -4.86
CA ILE A 603 -20.83 -25.15 -5.48
C ILE A 603 -20.39 -24.12 -4.43
N ILE A 604 -19.11 -24.10 -4.08
CA ILE A 604 -18.52 -23.07 -3.25
C ILE A 604 -17.73 -22.16 -4.18
N ALA A 605 -18.15 -20.92 -4.34
CA ALA A 605 -17.49 -19.93 -5.19
C ALA A 605 -16.77 -18.88 -4.35
N ALA A 606 -15.54 -18.55 -4.76
CA ALA A 606 -14.78 -17.44 -4.20
C ALA A 606 -14.99 -16.20 -5.06
N SER A 607 -15.19 -15.05 -4.42
CA SER A 607 -15.54 -13.80 -5.07
C SER A 607 -15.05 -12.62 -4.25
N PHE A 608 -15.02 -11.43 -4.85
CA PHE A 608 -14.77 -10.19 -4.13
C PHE A 608 -15.59 -9.03 -4.72
N ILE A 609 -16.00 -8.08 -3.89
CA ILE A 609 -16.60 -6.82 -4.37
C ILE A 609 -15.50 -5.77 -4.52
N TYR A 610 -15.50 -5.11 -5.68
CA TYR A 610 -14.61 -3.99 -5.99
C TYR A 610 -15.45 -2.79 -6.44
N PRO A 611 -15.16 -1.57 -5.97
CA PRO A 611 -14.09 -1.24 -5.02
C PRO A 611 -14.49 -1.56 -3.58
N GLY A 612 -13.49 -1.78 -2.74
CA GLY A 612 -13.64 -2.26 -1.35
C GLY A 612 -12.79 -3.50 -1.04
N TRP A 613 -12.55 -4.36 -2.04
CA TRP A 613 -11.80 -5.62 -1.91
C TRP A 613 -12.39 -6.57 -0.86
N GLU A 614 -13.73 -6.63 -0.85
CA GLU A 614 -14.50 -7.37 0.14
C GLU A 614 -14.61 -8.83 -0.30
N GLY A 615 -13.89 -9.73 0.37
CA GLY A 615 -13.91 -11.16 0.04
C GLY A 615 -15.21 -11.83 0.45
N HIS A 616 -15.72 -12.70 -0.42
CA HIS A 616 -16.90 -13.53 -0.18
C HIS A 616 -16.61 -14.97 -0.60
N LEU A 617 -17.02 -15.92 0.23
CA LEU A 617 -16.99 -17.35 -0.07
C LEU A 617 -18.41 -17.88 0.13
N ARG A 618 -19.08 -18.22 -0.97
CA ARG A 618 -20.53 -18.51 -1.00
C ARG A 618 -20.82 -19.94 -1.40
N ALA A 619 -21.68 -20.63 -0.65
CA ALA A 619 -22.13 -21.99 -0.97
C ALA A 619 -23.54 -22.02 -1.55
N TYR A 620 -23.65 -22.50 -2.79
CA TYR A 620 -24.91 -22.68 -3.51
C TYR A 620 -25.30 -24.16 -3.51
N ASP A 621 -26.41 -24.51 -2.88
CA ASP A 621 -27.06 -25.81 -3.05
C ASP A 621 -27.69 -25.87 -4.45
N VAL A 622 -27.27 -26.85 -5.24
CA VAL A 622 -27.73 -27.09 -6.62
C VAL A 622 -28.41 -28.46 -6.76
N THR A 623 -28.81 -29.07 -5.63
CA THR A 623 -29.44 -30.40 -5.59
C THR A 623 -30.75 -30.45 -6.35
N ALA A 624 -31.56 -29.38 -6.27
CA ALA A 624 -32.83 -29.27 -6.98
C ALA A 624 -32.66 -28.83 -8.46
N MET A 625 -31.45 -28.43 -8.89
CA MET A 625 -31.15 -27.99 -10.26
C MET A 625 -30.95 -29.17 -11.24
N ILE A 626 -32.04 -29.87 -11.54
CA ILE A 626 -32.10 -31.04 -12.45
C ILE A 626 -31.56 -30.69 -13.85
N ALA A 627 -30.77 -31.59 -14.46
CA ALA A 627 -30.29 -31.45 -15.85
C ALA A 627 -31.41 -31.25 -16.87
N ALA A 628 -31.23 -30.30 -17.78
CA ALA A 628 -32.09 -30.12 -18.94
C ALA A 628 -32.03 -31.36 -19.85
N GLN A 629 -33.19 -31.79 -20.35
CA GLN A 629 -33.29 -32.91 -21.30
C GLN A 629 -33.27 -32.38 -22.75
N ASN A 630 -32.25 -31.59 -23.07
CA ASN A 630 -32.04 -30.99 -24.38
C ASN A 630 -31.18 -31.87 -25.31
N THR A 631 -31.26 -31.65 -26.62
CA THR A 631 -30.44 -32.32 -27.64
C THR A 631 -29.19 -31.54 -28.04
N TYR A 632 -28.99 -30.37 -27.43
CA TYR A 632 -27.97 -29.38 -27.74
C TYR A 632 -27.20 -28.96 -26.48
N SER A 633 -26.12 -28.20 -26.65
CA SER A 633 -25.34 -27.62 -25.56
C SER A 633 -25.78 -26.19 -25.32
N ASN A 634 -25.98 -25.80 -24.06
CA ASN A 634 -26.09 -24.41 -23.65
C ASN A 634 -25.57 -24.24 -22.22
N LEU A 635 -25.20 -23.00 -21.88
CA LEU A 635 -24.98 -22.62 -20.50
C LEU A 635 -26.32 -22.20 -19.89
N ARG A 636 -26.53 -22.54 -18.62
CA ARG A 636 -27.69 -22.13 -17.83
C ARG A 636 -27.19 -21.52 -16.53
N THR A 637 -27.39 -20.23 -16.35
CA THR A 637 -27.02 -19.50 -15.14
C THR A 637 -27.58 -20.17 -13.88
N VAL A 638 -26.72 -20.38 -12.90
CA VAL A 638 -26.98 -20.87 -11.53
C VAL A 638 -27.22 -19.67 -10.62
N SER A 639 -26.31 -18.69 -10.68
CA SER A 639 -26.39 -17.41 -9.99
C SER A 639 -25.59 -16.35 -10.75
N ARG A 640 -25.90 -15.07 -10.55
CA ARG A 640 -25.07 -13.92 -10.95
C ARG A 640 -25.10 -12.86 -9.86
N SER A 641 -24.16 -11.91 -9.89
CA SER A 641 -24.19 -10.78 -8.97
C SER A 641 -25.45 -9.94 -9.15
N ASP A 642 -26.03 -9.51 -8.03
CA ASP A 642 -27.17 -8.59 -7.96
C ASP A 642 -27.11 -7.84 -6.62
N LEU A 643 -26.19 -6.88 -6.52
CA LEU A 643 -25.90 -6.12 -5.29
C LEU A 643 -27.09 -5.28 -4.76
N GLY A 644 -28.21 -5.22 -5.50
CA GLY A 644 -29.47 -4.61 -5.05
C GLY A 644 -30.45 -5.59 -4.39
N SER A 645 -30.11 -6.88 -4.33
CA SER A 645 -30.91 -7.92 -3.69
C SER A 645 -30.44 -8.22 -2.26
N ASP A 646 -31.34 -8.77 -1.42
CA ASP A 646 -31.09 -9.06 0.00
C ASP A 646 -29.86 -9.96 0.27
N THR A 647 -29.45 -10.77 -0.70
CA THR A 647 -28.28 -11.68 -0.63
C THR A 647 -27.10 -11.24 -1.49
N GLY A 648 -27.19 -10.06 -2.13
CA GLY A 648 -26.25 -9.61 -3.16
C GLY A 648 -26.23 -10.46 -4.44
N ARG A 649 -27.13 -11.45 -4.58
CA ARG A 649 -27.09 -12.50 -5.61
C ARG A 649 -28.47 -12.79 -6.20
N TRP A 650 -28.56 -12.77 -7.53
CA TRP A 650 -29.68 -13.43 -8.22
C TRP A 650 -29.45 -14.95 -8.24
N LEU A 651 -30.50 -15.73 -7.96
CA LEU A 651 -30.48 -17.20 -7.91
C LEU A 651 -31.47 -17.79 -8.93
N ALA A 652 -31.10 -18.91 -9.56
CA ALA A 652 -31.97 -19.64 -10.48
C ALA A 652 -32.93 -20.62 -9.76
N ASP A 653 -34.02 -21.00 -10.43
CA ASP A 653 -34.98 -21.99 -9.92
C ASP A 653 -34.28 -23.31 -9.52
N GLY A 654 -34.45 -23.72 -8.26
CA GLY A 654 -33.82 -24.92 -7.71
C GLY A 654 -32.37 -24.72 -7.23
N VAL A 655 -31.96 -23.47 -7.01
CA VAL A 655 -30.70 -23.08 -6.35
C VAL A 655 -31.02 -22.35 -5.05
N GLU A 656 -30.30 -22.67 -3.97
CA GLU A 656 -30.39 -22.03 -2.65
C GLU A 656 -28.99 -21.55 -2.23
N LEU A 657 -28.85 -20.30 -1.79
CA LEU A 657 -27.63 -19.83 -1.13
C LEU A 657 -27.69 -20.27 0.34
N LEU A 658 -26.78 -21.15 0.77
CA LEU A 658 -26.78 -21.73 2.12
C LEU A 658 -26.08 -20.85 3.15
N TRP A 659 -24.98 -20.23 2.75
CA TRP A 659 -24.15 -19.36 3.58
C TRP A 659 -23.23 -18.51 2.71
N ASP A 660 -22.86 -17.36 3.25
CA ASP A 660 -21.73 -16.52 2.82
C ASP A 660 -20.77 -16.36 3.99
N ALA A 661 -19.56 -16.89 3.86
CA ALA A 661 -18.58 -16.84 4.94
C ALA A 661 -18.02 -15.43 5.16
N GLY A 662 -18.14 -14.53 4.18
CA GLY A 662 -17.75 -13.13 4.34
C GLY A 662 -18.72 -12.38 5.27
N GLU A 663 -20.03 -12.52 5.02
CA GLU A 663 -21.10 -11.94 5.85
C GLU A 663 -21.02 -12.47 7.29
N LEU A 664 -20.95 -13.80 7.47
CA LEU A 664 -20.81 -14.43 8.78
C LEU A 664 -19.56 -13.94 9.54
N LEU A 665 -18.45 -13.72 8.85
CA LEU A 665 -17.22 -13.24 9.46
C LEU A 665 -17.32 -11.76 9.86
N ASP A 666 -18.05 -10.94 9.10
CA ASP A 666 -18.25 -9.53 9.38
C ASP A 666 -19.22 -9.27 10.55
N GLU A 667 -20.14 -10.18 10.84
CA GLU A 667 -21.01 -10.07 12.03
C GLU A 667 -20.29 -10.39 13.38
N ARG A 668 -19.23 -11.22 13.37
CA ARG A 668 -18.77 -12.04 14.52
C ARG A 668 -18.04 -11.41 15.75
N ASP A 669 -17.71 -10.13 15.78
CA ASP A 669 -16.68 -9.50 16.66
C ASP A 669 -15.24 -10.08 16.47
N PRO A 670 -14.27 -9.23 16.05
CA PRO A 670 -12.85 -9.59 15.91
C PRO A 670 -12.19 -10.26 17.12
N ARG A 671 -12.67 -10.01 18.35
CA ARG A 671 -12.05 -10.59 19.56
C ARG A 671 -12.38 -12.07 19.74
N THR A 672 -13.44 -12.59 19.10
CA THR A 672 -13.86 -14.00 19.21
C THR A 672 -13.25 -14.92 18.13
N ARG A 673 -12.54 -14.36 17.13
CA ARG A 673 -11.90 -15.13 16.07
C ARG A 673 -10.72 -15.96 16.59
N THR A 674 -10.60 -17.19 16.11
CA THR A 674 -9.42 -18.02 16.36
C THR A 674 -8.44 -17.82 15.22
N ILE A 675 -7.35 -17.08 15.47
CA ILE A 675 -6.32 -16.84 14.45
C ILE A 675 -5.00 -17.36 14.99
N TYR A 676 -4.33 -18.17 14.18
CA TYR A 676 -3.03 -18.75 14.48
C TYR A 676 -1.94 -18.08 13.64
N THR A 677 -0.73 -18.09 14.16
CA THR A 677 0.49 -17.82 13.40
C THR A 677 1.61 -18.74 13.89
N ALA A 678 2.80 -18.60 13.34
CA ALA A 678 3.98 -19.30 13.79
C ALA A 678 5.07 -18.30 14.18
N ILE A 679 5.96 -18.74 15.08
CA ILE A 679 7.24 -18.07 15.37
C ILE A 679 8.38 -19.04 15.08
N ASN A 680 9.50 -18.52 14.57
CA ASN A 680 10.72 -19.31 14.45
C ASN A 680 11.46 -19.33 15.81
N THR A 681 11.49 -20.50 16.46
CA THR A 681 12.17 -20.66 17.76
C THR A 681 13.70 -20.56 17.69
N ASN A 682 14.28 -20.54 16.49
CA ASN A 682 15.70 -20.30 16.28
C ASN A 682 15.94 -19.57 14.95
N THR A 683 15.99 -18.24 14.98
CA THR A 683 16.22 -17.37 13.80
C THR A 683 17.60 -17.53 13.14
N SER A 684 18.54 -18.26 13.76
CA SER A 684 19.80 -18.65 13.12
C SER A 684 19.64 -19.85 12.16
N LEU A 685 18.47 -20.50 12.15
CA LEU A 685 18.13 -21.61 11.27
C LEU A 685 16.92 -21.25 10.38
N PRO A 686 16.84 -21.81 9.15
CA PRO A 686 15.64 -21.75 8.34
C PRO A 686 14.39 -22.25 9.10
N PRO A 687 13.19 -21.73 8.80
CA PRO A 687 11.94 -22.09 9.46
C PRO A 687 11.47 -23.50 9.07
N VAL A 688 12.16 -24.52 9.59
CA VAL A 688 12.02 -25.94 9.23
C VAL A 688 12.15 -26.78 10.49
N GLY A 689 11.03 -27.29 11.01
CA GLY A 689 11.02 -27.98 12.31
C GLY A 689 11.31 -27.09 13.53
N THR A 690 11.52 -25.78 13.31
CA THR A 690 11.71 -24.74 14.33
C THR A 690 10.47 -23.86 14.51
N LEU A 691 9.46 -24.00 13.65
CA LEU A 691 8.21 -23.23 13.74
C LEU A 691 7.35 -23.73 14.92
N GLN A 692 7.03 -22.81 15.83
CA GLN A 692 6.09 -23.04 16.91
C GLN A 692 4.81 -22.26 16.63
N ARG A 693 3.66 -22.95 16.65
CA ARG A 693 2.35 -22.31 16.56
C ARG A 693 2.04 -21.48 17.81
N ILE A 694 1.56 -20.26 17.61
CA ILE A 694 0.95 -19.41 18.65
C ILE A 694 -0.38 -18.85 18.15
N GLU A 695 -1.20 -18.29 19.05
CA GLU A 695 -2.38 -17.53 18.64
C GLU A 695 -2.00 -16.08 18.32
N PHE A 696 -2.50 -15.57 17.20
CA PHE A 696 -2.42 -14.17 16.82
C PHE A 696 -3.48 -13.37 17.59
N ASN A 697 -3.16 -13.04 18.84
CA ASN A 697 -4.03 -12.34 19.78
C ASN A 697 -3.23 -11.42 20.72
N LEU A 698 -3.91 -10.59 21.51
CA LEU A 698 -3.27 -9.65 22.43
C LEU A 698 -2.45 -10.33 23.54
N ALA A 699 -2.79 -11.55 23.97
CA ALA A 699 -2.01 -12.27 24.99
C ALA A 699 -0.60 -12.63 24.51
N ASN A 700 -0.37 -12.73 23.20
CA ASN A 700 0.94 -13.00 22.60
C ASN A 700 1.63 -11.74 22.02
N VAL A 701 1.12 -10.52 22.25
CA VAL A 701 1.68 -9.28 21.66
C VAL A 701 3.17 -9.10 21.98
N GLY A 702 3.60 -9.40 23.21
CA GLY A 702 5.01 -9.28 23.62
C GLY A 702 5.96 -10.21 22.84
N VAL A 703 5.45 -11.29 22.24
CA VAL A 703 6.23 -12.19 21.38
C VAL A 703 6.26 -11.70 19.94
N MET A 704 5.17 -11.10 19.45
CA MET A 704 5.02 -10.66 18.06
C MET A 704 5.56 -9.26 17.79
N ARG A 705 5.56 -8.37 18.80
CA ARG A 705 6.09 -6.99 18.74
C ARG A 705 7.44 -6.83 18.01
N PRO A 706 8.52 -7.55 18.37
CA PRO A 706 9.83 -7.40 17.71
C PRO A 706 9.84 -7.81 16.23
N ILE A 707 8.84 -8.57 15.78
CA ILE A 707 8.67 -9.02 14.39
C ILE A 707 7.78 -8.02 13.63
N MET A 708 6.64 -7.62 14.20
CA MET A 708 5.63 -6.79 13.55
C MET A 708 6.10 -5.34 13.33
N ARG A 709 6.77 -4.74 14.32
CA ARG A 709 7.36 -3.38 14.26
C ARG A 709 6.41 -2.33 13.65
N ASP A 710 5.27 -2.13 14.30
CA ASP A 710 4.24 -1.19 13.85
C ASP A 710 4.74 0.27 13.88
N TYR A 711 4.30 1.10 12.92
CA TYR A 711 4.82 2.45 12.72
C TYR A 711 4.65 3.40 13.92
N GLN A 712 3.56 3.28 14.70
CA GLN A 712 3.34 4.06 15.93
C GLN A 712 3.66 3.23 17.20
N ASN A 713 4.41 2.14 17.05
CA ASN A 713 4.70 1.15 18.11
C ASN A 713 3.42 0.62 18.80
N ASN A 714 2.32 0.46 18.06
CA ASN A 714 1.02 0.06 18.57
C ASN A 714 0.56 -1.29 17.99
N GLU A 715 1.30 -2.36 18.28
CA GLU A 715 0.95 -3.69 17.79
C GLU A 715 -0.35 -4.23 18.36
N GLU A 716 -0.82 -3.72 19.51
CA GLU A 716 -2.11 -4.13 20.07
C GLU A 716 -3.26 -3.67 19.18
N ALA A 717 -3.23 -2.41 18.72
CA ALA A 717 -4.20 -1.91 17.75
C ALA A 717 -4.04 -2.59 16.38
N LEU A 718 -2.81 -2.80 15.90
CA LEU A 718 -2.57 -3.52 14.64
C LEU A 718 -3.06 -4.97 14.67
N ILE A 719 -2.83 -5.71 15.75
CA ILE A 719 -3.37 -7.07 15.96
C ILE A 719 -4.90 -7.04 15.92
N LEU A 720 -5.54 -6.10 16.62
CA LEU A 720 -6.99 -5.96 16.58
C LEU A 720 -7.49 -5.62 15.17
N PHE A 721 -6.81 -4.74 14.44
CA PHE A 721 -7.18 -4.35 13.08
C PHE A 721 -7.09 -5.51 12.08
N VAL A 722 -5.97 -6.27 12.09
CA VAL A 722 -5.80 -7.47 11.25
C VAL A 722 -6.87 -8.53 11.58
N ARG A 723 -7.26 -8.66 12.85
CA ARG A 723 -8.39 -9.50 13.27
C ARG A 723 -9.76 -8.98 12.81
N GLY A 724 -9.85 -7.73 12.37
CA GLY A 724 -11.05 -7.11 11.78
C GLY A 724 -11.64 -5.93 12.56
N HIS A 725 -10.96 -5.39 13.57
CA HIS A 725 -11.45 -4.28 14.38
C HIS A 725 -11.27 -2.95 13.65
N GLY A 726 -12.36 -2.19 13.45
CA GLY A 726 -12.32 -0.97 12.64
C GLY A 726 -12.20 -1.22 11.13
N ARG A 727 -12.16 -2.48 10.67
CA ARG A 727 -12.33 -2.81 9.25
C ARG A 727 -13.81 -2.77 8.88
N TYR A 728 -14.12 -2.14 7.75
CA TYR A 728 -15.48 -2.13 7.16
C TYR A 728 -15.92 -3.53 6.72
N TRP A 729 -14.97 -4.36 6.30
CA TRP A 729 -15.20 -5.75 5.93
C TRP A 729 -14.00 -6.60 6.36
N ARG A 730 -14.25 -7.79 6.93
CA ARG A 730 -13.19 -8.59 7.57
C ARG A 730 -12.48 -9.59 6.66
N LEU A 731 -13.19 -10.24 5.75
CA LEU A 731 -12.59 -11.23 4.82
C LEU A 731 -11.90 -10.51 3.67
N GLY A 732 -10.58 -10.68 3.52
CA GLY A 732 -9.82 -10.10 2.41
C GLY A 732 -10.23 -10.68 1.05
N ASP A 733 -9.95 -9.94 -0.03
CA ASP A 733 -10.29 -10.40 -1.38
C ASP A 733 -9.67 -11.76 -1.69
N ILE A 734 -10.50 -12.66 -2.23
CA ILE A 734 -10.08 -13.97 -2.74
C ILE A 734 -9.94 -13.85 -4.25
N ASN A 735 -8.85 -13.22 -4.70
CA ASN A 735 -8.65 -12.94 -6.11
C ASN A 735 -8.16 -14.20 -6.86
N HIS A 736 -7.00 -14.75 -6.48
CA HIS A 736 -6.38 -15.86 -7.23
C HIS A 736 -6.46 -17.25 -6.56
N SER A 737 -6.91 -17.31 -5.30
CA SER A 737 -7.05 -18.58 -4.59
C SER A 737 -8.26 -19.37 -5.07
N THR A 738 -8.08 -20.67 -5.33
CA THR A 738 -9.15 -21.64 -5.58
C THR A 738 -9.40 -22.44 -4.30
N PRO A 739 -10.62 -22.46 -3.75
CA PRO A 739 -10.88 -23.12 -2.47
C PRO A 739 -10.64 -24.64 -2.52
N ALA A 740 -9.90 -25.18 -1.55
CA ALA A 740 -9.63 -26.62 -1.42
C ALA A 740 -10.53 -27.25 -0.34
N VAL A 741 -11.41 -28.17 -0.74
CA VAL A 741 -12.31 -28.88 0.18
C VAL A 741 -11.65 -30.16 0.70
N VAL A 742 -11.57 -30.30 2.02
CA VAL A 742 -10.98 -31.45 2.70
C VAL A 742 -12.04 -32.12 3.58
N GLY A 743 -12.16 -33.44 3.49
CA GLY A 743 -13.06 -34.25 4.31
C GLY A 743 -12.38 -35.54 4.78
N PRO A 744 -13.15 -36.60 5.09
CA PRO A 744 -12.60 -37.91 5.40
C PRO A 744 -11.65 -38.43 4.29
N PRO A 745 -10.53 -39.10 4.64
CA PRO A 745 -9.58 -39.64 3.66
C PRO A 745 -10.25 -40.50 2.59
N SER A 746 -10.01 -40.20 1.31
CA SER A 746 -10.73 -40.81 0.17
C SER A 746 -9.98 -41.90 -0.58
N GLU A 747 -8.64 -41.92 -0.52
CA GLU A 747 -7.81 -42.68 -1.47
C GLU A 747 -7.90 -44.21 -1.31
N ASP A 748 -7.41 -44.95 -2.31
CA ASP A 748 -7.37 -46.41 -2.26
C ASP A 748 -6.19 -46.89 -1.39
N PRO A 749 -6.41 -47.59 -0.27
CA PRO A 749 -5.32 -48.08 0.58
C PRO A 749 -4.31 -48.97 -0.15
N ARG A 750 -4.70 -49.59 -1.28
CA ARG A 750 -3.82 -50.45 -2.08
C ARG A 750 -2.75 -49.67 -2.85
N LEU A 751 -3.00 -48.39 -3.16
CA LEU A 751 -2.04 -47.49 -3.84
C LEU A 751 -1.24 -46.66 -2.82
N MET A 752 -1.90 -46.28 -1.73
CA MET A 752 -1.27 -45.49 -0.65
C MET A 752 -0.26 -46.33 0.15
N GLY A 753 -0.57 -47.61 0.41
CA GLY A 753 0.30 -48.55 1.12
C GLY A 753 -0.08 -48.77 2.58
N ASP A 754 0.84 -49.41 3.32
CA ASP A 754 0.61 -49.90 4.68
C ASP A 754 0.18 -48.79 5.65
N GLY A 755 -0.76 -49.10 6.55
CA GLY A 755 -1.30 -48.17 7.55
C GLY A 755 -2.37 -47.19 7.03
N TYR A 756 -2.56 -47.05 5.71
CA TYR A 756 -3.53 -46.08 5.19
C TYR A 756 -4.98 -46.51 5.42
N ALA A 757 -5.26 -47.82 5.45
CA ALA A 757 -6.59 -48.34 5.78
C ALA A 757 -6.99 -47.99 7.22
N GLU A 758 -6.05 -48.09 8.16
CA GLU A 758 -6.19 -47.73 9.55
C GLU A 758 -6.39 -46.21 9.71
N PHE A 759 -5.59 -45.40 9.01
CA PHE A 759 -5.74 -43.94 8.96
C PHE A 759 -7.12 -43.52 8.42
N LYS A 760 -7.54 -44.09 7.28
CA LYS A 760 -8.86 -43.84 6.67
C LYS A 760 -10.02 -44.22 7.59
N ASN A 761 -9.88 -45.32 8.36
CA ASN A 761 -10.87 -45.71 9.36
C ASN A 761 -10.86 -44.80 10.60
N ALA A 762 -9.69 -44.31 11.05
CA ALA A 762 -9.60 -43.40 12.17
C ALA A 762 -10.26 -42.04 11.85
N TYR A 763 -9.99 -41.49 10.67
CA TYR A 763 -10.51 -40.19 10.22
C TYR A 763 -11.77 -40.29 9.34
N GLN A 764 -12.50 -41.41 9.39
CA GLN A 764 -13.73 -41.61 8.59
C GLN A 764 -14.83 -40.58 8.89
N ASN A 765 -14.82 -40.01 10.10
CA ASN A 765 -15.75 -38.98 10.58
C ASN A 765 -15.11 -37.58 10.61
N ARG A 766 -13.94 -37.38 9.96
CA ARG A 766 -13.27 -36.08 9.95
C ARG A 766 -14.18 -34.99 9.41
N ARG A 767 -14.24 -33.87 10.13
CA ARG A 767 -15.04 -32.71 9.75
C ARG A 767 -14.67 -32.24 8.34
N LYS A 768 -15.69 -31.91 7.54
CA LYS A 768 -15.50 -31.43 6.17
C LYS A 768 -15.36 -29.90 6.18
N VAL A 769 -14.21 -29.42 5.74
CA VAL A 769 -13.80 -28.02 5.79
C VAL A 769 -13.31 -27.55 4.42
N VAL A 770 -13.27 -26.24 4.22
CA VAL A 770 -12.74 -25.60 3.01
C VAL A 770 -11.64 -24.62 3.40
N TYR A 771 -10.50 -24.75 2.72
CA TYR A 771 -9.33 -23.89 2.87
C TYR A 771 -9.23 -22.93 1.70
N VAL A 772 -8.97 -21.66 1.98
CA VAL A 772 -8.78 -20.65 0.93
C VAL A 772 -7.83 -19.56 1.42
N GLY A 773 -6.97 -19.08 0.52
CA GLY A 773 -6.08 -17.94 0.78
C GLY A 773 -6.80 -16.62 0.49
N ALA A 774 -6.56 -15.60 1.31
CA ALA A 774 -7.13 -14.27 1.16
C ALA A 774 -6.07 -13.17 1.35
N ASN A 775 -6.34 -11.99 0.78
CA ASN A 775 -5.46 -10.82 0.82
C ASN A 775 -5.63 -9.94 2.08
N ASP A 776 -6.12 -10.53 3.17
CA ASP A 776 -6.08 -10.00 4.55
C ASP A 776 -4.99 -10.67 5.41
N GLY A 777 -3.99 -11.29 4.79
CA GLY A 777 -2.86 -11.92 5.49
C GLY A 777 -3.00 -13.42 5.72
N MET A 778 -4.14 -14.03 5.38
CA MET A 778 -4.56 -15.29 5.99
C MET A 778 -4.89 -16.43 5.00
N LEU A 779 -4.58 -17.65 5.42
CA LEU A 779 -5.27 -18.86 4.97
C LEU A 779 -6.44 -19.12 5.94
N HIS A 780 -7.67 -19.10 5.45
CA HIS A 780 -8.86 -19.39 6.26
C HIS A 780 -9.27 -20.87 6.19
N CYS A 781 -9.89 -21.35 7.26
CA CYS A 781 -10.55 -22.65 7.36
C CYS A 781 -12.01 -22.44 7.74
N PHE A 782 -12.94 -22.73 6.81
CA PHE A 782 -14.38 -22.64 7.05
C PHE A 782 -15.03 -24.02 7.09
N ASP A 783 -16.09 -24.17 7.88
CA ASP A 783 -16.92 -25.37 7.86
C ASP A 783 -17.80 -25.43 6.60
N VAL A 784 -17.73 -26.54 5.86
CA VAL A 784 -18.41 -26.68 4.56
C VAL A 784 -19.95 -26.74 4.67
N THR A 785 -20.50 -27.01 5.86
CA THR A 785 -21.94 -27.12 6.09
C THR A 785 -22.57 -25.79 6.51
N THR A 786 -21.81 -24.95 7.22
CA THR A 786 -22.31 -23.75 7.92
C THR A 786 -21.67 -22.44 7.48
N GLY A 787 -20.52 -22.47 6.80
CA GLY A 787 -19.78 -21.26 6.42
C GLY A 787 -18.97 -20.61 7.55
N GLU A 788 -19.12 -21.08 8.78
CA GLU A 788 -18.43 -20.55 9.96
C GLU A 788 -16.90 -20.70 9.87
N GLU A 789 -16.17 -19.63 10.19
CA GLU A 789 -14.71 -19.65 10.33
C GLU A 789 -14.32 -20.47 11.56
N LEU A 790 -13.62 -21.58 11.34
CA LEU A 790 -13.06 -22.39 12.43
C LEU A 790 -11.77 -21.76 12.95
N TRP A 791 -10.91 -21.33 12.02
CA TRP A 791 -9.73 -20.52 12.29
C TRP A 791 -9.16 -19.90 11.01
N ALA A 792 -8.23 -18.97 11.18
CA ALA A 792 -7.35 -18.47 10.12
C ALA A 792 -5.86 -18.61 10.51
N TYR A 793 -4.96 -18.72 9.54
CA TYR A 793 -3.51 -18.84 9.74
C TYR A 793 -2.74 -17.77 8.99
N ILE A 794 -1.90 -17.03 9.70
CA ILE A 794 -0.93 -16.05 9.14
C ILE A 794 0.46 -16.71 9.11
N PRO A 795 1.10 -16.89 7.93
CA PRO A 795 2.48 -17.37 7.83
C PRO A 795 3.46 -16.48 8.61
N TYR A 796 4.49 -17.08 9.23
CA TYR A 796 5.50 -16.36 10.01
C TYR A 796 6.16 -15.26 9.19
N ASN A 797 6.49 -15.55 7.93
CA ASN A 797 7.09 -14.56 7.03
C ASN A 797 6.24 -13.31 6.76
N GLN A 798 4.92 -13.33 7.01
CA GLN A 798 4.03 -12.19 6.78
C GLN A 798 3.91 -11.24 7.98
N LEU A 799 4.32 -11.64 9.19
CA LEU A 799 4.07 -10.88 10.41
C LEU A 799 4.60 -9.43 10.37
N SER A 800 5.79 -9.22 9.83
CA SER A 800 6.39 -7.87 9.70
C SER A 800 5.76 -7.00 8.61
N ARG A 801 4.99 -7.60 7.69
CA ARG A 801 4.26 -6.92 6.61
C ARG A 801 2.80 -6.61 6.96
N LEU A 802 2.29 -7.08 8.09
CA LEU A 802 0.92 -6.78 8.52
C LEU A 802 0.69 -5.27 8.73
N LYS A 803 1.72 -4.51 9.10
CA LYS A 803 1.66 -3.04 9.20
C LYS A 803 1.38 -2.34 7.88
N GLU A 804 1.73 -2.95 6.74
CA GLU A 804 1.39 -2.43 5.41
C GLU A 804 -0.11 -2.50 5.10
N MET A 805 -0.89 -3.23 5.91
CA MET A 805 -2.36 -3.32 5.78
C MET A 805 -3.08 -2.17 6.49
N TRP A 806 -2.44 -1.62 7.54
CA TRP A 806 -2.95 -0.49 8.32
C TRP A 806 -1.87 0.59 8.54
N PRO A 807 -1.31 1.11 7.44
CA PRO A 807 -0.36 2.21 7.46
C PRO A 807 -0.99 3.49 8.02
N VAL A 808 -0.11 4.44 8.31
CA VAL A 808 -0.41 5.80 8.74
C VAL A 808 -0.16 6.73 7.55
N ASP A 809 -1.08 7.65 7.25
CA ASP A 809 -0.81 8.76 6.34
C ASP A 809 0.09 9.73 7.11
N GLN A 810 1.33 9.89 6.65
CA GLN A 810 2.37 10.61 7.37
C GLN A 810 2.09 12.10 7.54
N ALA A 811 1.22 12.70 6.70
CA ALA A 811 0.88 14.12 6.75
C ALA A 811 -0.46 14.41 7.47
N THR A 812 -1.03 13.41 8.16
CA THR A 812 -2.27 13.57 8.94
C THR A 812 -2.33 12.72 10.21
N GLY A 813 -1.39 11.81 10.43
CA GLY A 813 -1.43 10.79 11.49
C GLY A 813 -2.58 9.76 11.36
N ILE A 814 -3.45 9.88 10.35
CA ILE A 814 -4.65 9.05 10.19
C ILE A 814 -4.25 7.69 9.63
N ARG A 815 -4.70 6.63 10.29
CA ARG A 815 -4.61 5.27 9.73
C ARG A 815 -5.75 4.96 8.78
N TYR A 816 -5.41 4.33 7.67
CA TYR A 816 -6.35 3.87 6.66
C TYR A 816 -6.02 2.43 6.25
N PHE A 817 -6.99 1.74 5.65
CA PHE A 817 -6.77 0.39 5.14
C PHE A 817 -6.03 0.44 3.79
N SER A 818 -4.92 -0.26 3.67
CA SER A 818 -4.22 -0.45 2.39
C SER A 818 -4.28 -1.92 1.97
N ARG A 819 -4.85 -2.17 0.79
CA ARG A 819 -4.94 -3.53 0.23
C ARG A 819 -3.59 -3.93 -0.40
N LYS A 820 -2.99 -4.99 0.12
CA LYS A 820 -1.74 -5.60 -0.40
C LYS A 820 -1.98 -7.08 -0.68
N ALA A 821 -1.16 -7.68 -1.54
CA ALA A 821 -1.18 -9.14 -1.73
C ALA A 821 -0.47 -9.85 -0.56
N TYR A 822 -1.09 -10.92 -0.05
CA TYR A 822 -0.58 -11.70 1.10
C TYR A 822 -0.61 -13.22 0.87
N VAL A 823 -1.78 -13.87 0.99
CA VAL A 823 -1.94 -15.32 0.79
C VAL A 823 -2.83 -15.53 -0.42
N ASP A 824 -2.35 -15.13 -1.59
CA ASP A 824 -3.15 -15.04 -2.82
C ASP A 824 -3.15 -16.35 -3.64
N GLY A 825 -2.25 -17.30 -3.31
CA GLY A 825 -2.14 -18.58 -4.00
C GLY A 825 -3.25 -19.58 -3.65
N SER A 826 -3.41 -20.61 -4.49
CA SER A 826 -4.35 -21.71 -4.20
C SER A 826 -3.69 -22.79 -3.32
N PRO A 827 -4.35 -23.27 -2.25
CA PRO A 827 -3.85 -24.38 -1.45
C PRO A 827 -3.94 -25.73 -2.19
N SER A 828 -2.94 -26.58 -2.00
CA SER A 828 -2.90 -27.98 -2.45
C SER A 828 -2.87 -28.90 -1.24
N VAL A 829 -3.65 -29.99 -1.25
CA VAL A 829 -3.80 -30.89 -0.09
C VAL A 829 -3.63 -32.35 -0.52
N SER A 830 -2.93 -33.13 0.30
CA SER A 830 -2.83 -34.58 0.12
C SER A 830 -2.60 -35.32 1.44
N ASP A 831 -2.95 -36.59 1.49
CA ASP A 831 -2.57 -37.49 2.58
C ASP A 831 -1.18 -38.06 2.29
N VAL A 832 -0.24 -37.91 3.24
CA VAL A 832 1.17 -38.26 3.09
C VAL A 832 1.66 -39.11 4.26
N TYR A 833 2.65 -39.97 4.03
CA TYR A 833 3.28 -40.78 5.07
C TYR A 833 4.65 -40.21 5.43
N ILE A 834 4.75 -39.53 6.58
CA ILE A 834 5.96 -38.84 7.04
C ILE A 834 6.17 -39.08 8.54
N ASN A 835 7.44 -39.10 8.99
CA ASN A 835 7.78 -39.37 10.40
C ASN A 835 7.16 -40.68 10.97
N GLY A 836 6.91 -41.68 10.11
CA GLY A 836 6.31 -42.96 10.51
C GLY A 836 4.80 -42.92 10.74
N GLN A 837 4.09 -41.88 10.28
CA GLN A 837 2.65 -41.71 10.46
C GLN A 837 1.99 -41.13 9.19
N TRP A 838 0.73 -41.52 8.96
CA TRP A 838 -0.12 -40.88 7.97
C TRP A 838 -0.64 -39.54 8.50
N ARG A 839 -0.54 -38.50 7.67
CA ARG A 839 -0.94 -37.12 7.96
C ARG A 839 -1.59 -36.52 6.72
N THR A 840 -2.49 -35.55 6.89
CA THR A 840 -2.99 -34.73 5.77
C THR A 840 -2.27 -33.40 5.80
N VAL A 841 -1.56 -33.07 4.72
CA VAL A 841 -0.74 -31.86 4.63
C VAL A 841 -1.32 -30.93 3.56
N LEU A 842 -1.42 -29.66 3.92
CA LEU A 842 -1.73 -28.54 3.05
C LEU A 842 -0.45 -27.78 2.72
N ILE A 843 -0.24 -27.46 1.45
CA ILE A 843 0.87 -26.63 0.97
C ILE A 843 0.30 -25.53 0.09
N CYS A 844 0.62 -24.28 0.38
CA CYS A 844 0.07 -23.12 -0.31
C CYS A 844 1.19 -22.16 -0.74
N GLY A 845 1.07 -21.63 -1.96
CA GLY A 845 1.83 -20.46 -2.39
C GLY A 845 1.17 -19.17 -1.92
N GLN A 846 1.91 -18.07 -1.96
CA GLN A 846 1.43 -16.73 -1.61
C GLN A 846 1.05 -15.89 -2.83
N GLY A 847 1.27 -16.39 -4.05
CA GLY A 847 0.96 -15.68 -5.29
C GLY A 847 1.85 -14.45 -5.43
N GLU A 848 1.24 -13.26 -5.57
CA GLU A 848 1.97 -11.98 -5.54
C GLU A 848 2.47 -11.59 -4.14
N GLY A 849 1.95 -12.21 -3.09
CA GLY A 849 2.39 -11.97 -1.72
C GLY A 849 3.83 -12.41 -1.48
N TYR A 850 4.64 -11.48 -0.98
CA TYR A 850 5.99 -11.74 -0.47
C TYR A 850 6.01 -11.56 1.05
N GLY A 851 7.04 -12.07 1.72
CA GLY A 851 7.26 -11.92 3.16
C GLY A 851 8.62 -11.32 3.48
N GLN A 852 8.96 -11.33 4.77
CA GLN A 852 10.26 -10.89 5.28
C GLN A 852 11.44 -11.71 4.73
N ARG A 853 12.66 -11.24 5.00
CA ARG A 853 13.89 -11.97 4.66
C ARG A 853 13.95 -13.34 5.36
N PRO A 854 14.35 -14.42 4.65
CA PRO A 854 14.46 -15.75 5.26
C PRO A 854 15.47 -15.83 6.42
N ASP A 855 15.02 -16.34 7.58
CA ASP A 855 15.84 -16.61 8.77
C ASP A 855 16.94 -17.66 8.51
N GLY A 856 18.11 -17.47 9.11
CA GLY A 856 19.27 -18.36 8.92
C GLY A 856 20.00 -18.22 7.56
N TYR A 857 19.54 -17.34 6.66
CA TYR A 857 20.18 -17.11 5.35
C TYR A 857 21.13 -15.89 5.39
N SER A 858 22.37 -16.15 5.78
CA SER A 858 23.43 -15.15 6.02
C SER A 858 24.03 -14.45 4.78
N ASN A 859 23.49 -14.65 3.58
CA ASN A 859 23.96 -13.99 2.35
C ASN A 859 22.86 -13.97 1.27
N GLY A 860 21.93 -13.02 1.38
CA GLY A 860 20.93 -12.74 0.35
C GLY A 860 20.97 -11.26 -0.03
N THR A 861 21.41 -10.96 -1.24
CA THR A 861 21.53 -9.58 -1.79
C THR A 861 20.32 -9.17 -2.62
N THR A 862 19.24 -9.95 -2.61
CA THR A 862 17.93 -9.56 -3.14
C THR A 862 17.26 -8.66 -2.10
N GLN A 863 17.46 -7.34 -2.21
CA GLN A 863 17.13 -6.42 -1.12
C GLN A 863 15.62 -6.29 -0.81
N ASN A 864 14.72 -6.62 -1.75
CA ASN A 864 13.33 -6.14 -1.69
C ASN A 864 12.24 -7.23 -1.55
N TYR A 865 12.29 -8.36 -2.29
CA TYR A 865 11.16 -9.30 -2.37
C TYR A 865 11.54 -10.77 -2.11
N HIS A 866 10.78 -11.45 -1.25
CA HIS A 866 10.95 -12.87 -0.91
C HIS A 866 9.62 -13.61 -0.92
N TYR A 867 9.42 -14.52 -1.87
CA TYR A 867 8.16 -15.24 -2.06
C TYR A 867 8.24 -16.65 -1.46
N TYR A 868 7.20 -17.08 -0.73
CA TYR A 868 7.21 -18.37 -0.04
C TYR A 868 6.15 -19.34 -0.56
N TYR A 869 6.45 -20.62 -0.41
CA TYR A 869 5.45 -21.66 -0.14
C TYR A 869 5.47 -21.99 1.35
N PHE A 870 4.33 -22.26 1.97
CA PHE A 870 4.26 -22.73 3.36
C PHE A 870 3.47 -24.04 3.46
N ALA A 871 3.77 -24.84 4.48
CA ALA A 871 3.11 -26.12 4.72
C ALA A 871 2.53 -26.22 6.14
N LEU A 872 1.31 -26.75 6.22
CA LEU A 872 0.58 -27.06 7.45
C LEU A 872 0.20 -28.55 7.48
N ASP A 873 0.41 -29.20 8.61
CA ASP A 873 -0.31 -30.44 8.93
C ASP A 873 -1.72 -30.07 9.39
N ILE A 874 -2.72 -30.55 8.64
CA ILE A 874 -4.15 -30.33 8.84
C ILE A 874 -4.90 -31.66 9.03
N THR A 875 -4.20 -32.67 9.55
CA THR A 875 -4.78 -34.00 9.83
C THR A 875 -6.03 -33.88 10.71
N GLU A 876 -5.91 -33.06 11.76
CA GLU A 876 -7.01 -32.59 12.63
C GLU A 876 -7.45 -31.19 12.17
N PRO A 877 -8.64 -31.03 11.55
CA PRO A 877 -9.07 -29.75 10.96
C PRO A 877 -9.15 -28.59 11.94
N GLU A 878 -9.38 -28.86 13.23
CA GLU A 878 -9.49 -27.85 14.29
C GLU A 878 -8.12 -27.40 14.87
N ASN A 879 -7.03 -28.13 14.58
CA ASN A 879 -5.72 -27.90 15.20
C ASN A 879 -4.58 -28.00 14.16
N PRO A 880 -4.44 -27.01 13.26
CA PRO A 880 -3.39 -26.98 12.26
C PRO A 880 -2.02 -26.83 12.91
N ILE A 881 -0.99 -27.49 12.36
CA ILE A 881 0.39 -27.42 12.87
C ILE A 881 1.31 -26.89 11.74
N PRO A 882 2.00 -25.76 11.92
CA PRO A 882 2.95 -25.25 10.94
C PRO A 882 4.17 -26.17 10.84
N MET A 883 4.56 -26.52 9.61
CA MET A 883 5.66 -27.45 9.35
C MET A 883 6.93 -26.72 8.90
N TRP A 884 6.81 -25.91 7.84
CA TRP A 884 7.93 -25.17 7.24
C TRP A 884 7.47 -24.06 6.30
N GLU A 885 8.39 -23.14 6.01
CA GLU A 885 8.24 -22.08 5.00
C GLU A 885 9.46 -22.09 4.05
N PHE A 886 9.22 -22.09 2.74
CA PHE A 886 10.22 -22.31 1.68
C PHE A 886 10.35 -21.11 0.75
N ALA A 887 11.49 -20.43 0.78
CA ALA A 887 11.81 -19.25 -0.05
C ALA A 887 12.63 -19.54 -1.32
N GLY A 888 13.01 -20.80 -1.57
CA GLY A 888 13.85 -21.20 -2.71
C GLY A 888 15.09 -22.02 -2.32
N VAL A 889 15.95 -22.26 -3.30
CA VAL A 889 17.11 -23.18 -3.22
C VAL A 889 18.43 -22.41 -3.17
N ARG A 890 19.38 -22.85 -2.34
CA ARG A 890 20.76 -22.33 -2.35
C ARG A 890 21.65 -23.19 -3.25
N VAL A 891 22.20 -22.61 -4.33
CA VAL A 891 23.11 -23.31 -5.25
C VAL A 891 24.53 -22.74 -5.15
N ARG A 892 25.50 -23.62 -4.90
CA ARG A 892 26.93 -23.29 -4.97
C ARG A 892 27.44 -23.47 -6.39
N ARG A 893 28.07 -22.44 -6.95
CA ARG A 893 28.79 -22.51 -8.22
C ARG A 893 30.10 -21.73 -8.13
N GLN A 894 31.21 -22.40 -8.49
CA GLN A 894 32.56 -21.80 -8.51
C GLN A 894 32.99 -21.11 -7.20
N GLY A 895 32.60 -21.66 -6.04
CA GLY A 895 32.92 -21.11 -4.72
C GLY A 895 31.92 -20.06 -4.20
N SER A 896 31.16 -19.42 -5.09
CA SER A 896 30.09 -18.49 -4.74
C SER A 896 28.78 -19.23 -4.42
N ASN A 897 28.03 -18.71 -3.46
CA ASN A 897 26.65 -19.14 -3.21
C ASN A 897 25.71 -18.22 -3.98
N TYR A 898 24.80 -18.78 -4.77
CA TYR A 898 23.70 -18.08 -5.40
C TYR A 898 22.40 -18.56 -4.75
N ASN A 899 21.52 -17.63 -4.41
CA ASN A 899 20.16 -17.98 -3.99
C ASN A 899 19.30 -18.03 -5.25
N MET A 900 18.77 -19.22 -5.55
CA MET A 900 17.68 -19.39 -6.51
C MET A 900 16.39 -19.22 -5.72
N THR A 901 16.02 -17.96 -5.47
CA THR A 901 14.80 -17.61 -4.74
C THR A 901 13.58 -17.89 -5.59
N ASN A 902 12.45 -18.18 -4.95
CA ASN A 902 11.18 -18.13 -5.66
C ASN A 902 10.94 -16.70 -6.18
N GLY A 903 10.29 -16.59 -7.33
CA GLY A 903 9.46 -15.45 -7.67
C GLY A 903 8.02 -15.67 -7.16
N GLN A 904 7.08 -14.85 -7.61
CA GLN A 904 5.67 -14.88 -7.18
C GLN A 904 5.09 -16.31 -7.25
N THR A 905 4.69 -16.90 -6.12
CA THR A 905 4.42 -18.35 -5.98
C THR A 905 3.01 -18.76 -6.46
N TRP A 906 2.72 -18.49 -7.74
CA TRP A 906 1.48 -18.84 -8.44
C TRP A 906 1.31 -20.33 -8.77
N SER A 907 2.40 -21.10 -8.78
CA SER A 907 2.41 -22.51 -9.19
C SER A 907 1.78 -23.38 -8.09
N VAL A 908 0.59 -23.93 -8.33
CA VAL A 908 -0.11 -24.76 -7.32
C VAL A 908 0.65 -26.08 -7.13
N PRO A 909 1.13 -26.41 -5.91
CA PRO A 909 1.99 -27.58 -5.71
C PRO A 909 1.34 -28.90 -6.13
N TYR A 910 2.09 -29.77 -6.81
CA TYR A 910 1.69 -31.16 -7.05
C TYR A 910 2.34 -32.06 -6.00
N ILE A 911 1.54 -32.68 -5.13
CA ILE A 911 2.01 -33.57 -4.06
C ILE A 911 1.95 -35.02 -4.56
N ALA A 912 3.02 -35.78 -4.38
CA ALA A 912 3.07 -37.20 -4.73
C ALA A 912 4.08 -38.01 -3.89
N LYS A 913 3.86 -39.33 -3.87
CA LYS A 913 4.82 -40.35 -3.42
C LYS A 913 5.83 -40.62 -4.56
N VAL A 914 7.10 -40.78 -4.20
CA VAL A 914 8.18 -41.15 -5.14
C VAL A 914 9.16 -42.10 -4.46
N ILE A 915 9.85 -42.93 -5.26
CA ILE A 915 10.97 -43.75 -4.77
C ILE A 915 12.30 -43.00 -4.94
N ASP A 916 13.04 -42.85 -3.84
CA ASP A 916 14.45 -42.44 -3.86
C ASP A 916 15.33 -43.46 -3.15
N ASN A 917 16.29 -44.01 -3.90
CA ASN A 917 17.26 -45.01 -3.42
C ASN A 917 16.59 -46.24 -2.77
N GLY A 918 15.40 -46.61 -3.25
CA GLY A 918 14.60 -47.74 -2.76
C GLY A 918 13.73 -47.43 -1.54
N ASN A 919 13.64 -46.17 -1.10
CA ASN A 919 12.76 -45.75 -0.01
C ASN A 919 11.62 -44.87 -0.58
N PRO A 920 10.37 -45.04 -0.10
CA PRO A 920 9.29 -44.12 -0.44
C PRO A 920 9.51 -42.78 0.27
N VAL A 921 9.34 -41.69 -0.47
CA VAL A 921 9.47 -40.31 -0.01
C VAL A 921 8.27 -39.52 -0.52
N TRP A 922 7.64 -38.72 0.34
CA TRP A 922 6.58 -37.80 -0.06
C TRP A 922 7.15 -36.42 -0.37
N VAL A 923 6.86 -35.93 -1.57
CA VAL A 923 7.39 -34.66 -2.10
C VAL A 923 6.28 -33.77 -2.66
N CYS A 924 6.52 -32.46 -2.65
CA CYS A 924 5.76 -31.51 -3.45
C CYS A 924 6.64 -30.96 -4.57
N PHE A 925 6.10 -31.00 -5.79
CA PHE A 925 6.69 -30.40 -6.98
C PHE A 925 6.12 -28.99 -7.16
N VAL A 926 6.99 -28.00 -7.35
CA VAL A 926 6.62 -26.59 -7.52
C VAL A 926 7.43 -25.92 -8.62
N GLY A 927 6.76 -25.08 -9.42
CA GLY A 927 7.43 -24.05 -10.21
C GLY A 927 7.79 -22.87 -9.31
N SER A 928 8.93 -22.22 -9.56
CA SER A 928 9.38 -21.09 -8.75
C SER A 928 8.65 -19.77 -9.02
N GLY A 929 7.62 -19.71 -9.87
CA GLY A 929 6.79 -18.51 -10.02
C GLY A 929 7.27 -17.50 -11.07
N TYR A 930 6.62 -16.34 -11.14
CA TYR A 930 7.05 -15.22 -12.00
C TYR A 930 8.19 -14.42 -11.35
N ALA A 931 9.22 -14.06 -12.13
CA ALA A 931 10.17 -13.03 -11.70
C ALA A 931 9.52 -11.63 -11.71
N HIS A 932 9.74 -10.84 -10.66
CA HIS A 932 9.23 -9.47 -10.58
C HIS A 932 10.02 -8.53 -11.50
N GLN A 933 9.37 -7.52 -12.10
CA GLN A 933 10.03 -6.63 -13.06
C GLN A 933 11.15 -5.78 -12.42
N ALA A 934 10.97 -5.37 -11.15
CA ALA A 934 11.99 -4.60 -10.44
C ALA A 934 13.28 -5.41 -10.16
N ASP A 935 13.21 -6.75 -10.14
CA ASP A 935 14.37 -7.62 -9.88
C ASP A 935 15.23 -7.86 -11.13
N SER A 936 15.14 -6.99 -12.15
CA SER A 936 15.82 -7.11 -13.45
C SER A 936 17.34 -7.33 -13.36
N ALA A 937 18.01 -6.78 -12.35
CA ALA A 937 19.44 -7.02 -12.08
C ALA A 937 19.77 -8.47 -11.65
N TYR A 938 18.78 -9.22 -11.13
CA TYR A 938 18.93 -10.56 -10.55
C TYR A 938 18.07 -11.64 -11.23
N GLN A 939 17.26 -11.29 -12.23
CA GLN A 939 16.33 -12.17 -12.96
C GLN A 939 16.91 -13.57 -13.27
N ALA A 940 18.21 -13.66 -13.62
CA ALA A 940 18.93 -14.91 -13.88
C ALA A 940 18.82 -16.02 -12.81
N TYR A 941 18.31 -15.74 -11.59
CA TYR A 941 18.13 -16.70 -10.51
C TYR A 941 16.72 -16.73 -9.89
N ILE A 942 15.76 -15.95 -10.42
CA ILE A 942 14.39 -15.83 -9.86
C ILE A 942 13.39 -16.38 -10.88
N GLY A 943 12.36 -17.10 -10.42
CA GLY A 943 11.24 -17.58 -11.27
C GLY A 943 11.56 -18.72 -12.26
N ASN A 944 12.83 -18.97 -12.57
CA ASN A 944 13.29 -19.91 -13.61
C ASN A 944 13.69 -21.33 -13.14
N THR A 945 13.14 -21.81 -12.03
CA THR A 945 13.49 -23.09 -11.38
C THR A 945 12.26 -24.00 -11.17
N PHE A 946 12.43 -25.29 -11.42
CA PHE A 946 11.47 -26.33 -11.01
C PHE A 946 12.08 -27.19 -9.89
N THR A 947 11.33 -27.42 -8.81
CA THR A 947 11.86 -28.03 -7.58
C THR A 947 10.94 -29.13 -7.04
N ALA A 948 11.53 -30.22 -6.56
CA ALA A 948 10.87 -31.24 -5.74
C ALA A 948 11.39 -31.15 -4.30
N ILE A 949 10.49 -30.86 -3.36
CA ILE A 949 10.78 -30.59 -1.95
C ILE A 949 10.19 -31.72 -1.11
N LYS A 950 10.96 -32.28 -0.18
CA LYS A 950 10.44 -33.27 0.78
C LYS A 950 9.48 -32.62 1.76
N ILE A 951 8.30 -33.21 1.91
CA ILE A 951 7.24 -32.65 2.77
C ILE A 951 7.61 -32.78 4.25
N GLN A 952 8.40 -33.79 4.63
CA GLN A 952 8.79 -34.06 6.01
C GLN A 952 9.69 -32.98 6.63
N ASP A 953 10.63 -32.43 5.86
CA ASP A 953 11.76 -31.64 6.38
C ASP A 953 12.15 -30.45 5.48
N CYS A 954 11.30 -30.07 4.52
CA CYS A 954 11.54 -29.00 3.55
C CYS A 954 12.84 -29.15 2.72
N SER A 955 13.51 -30.31 2.76
CA SER A 955 14.78 -30.49 2.05
C SER A 955 14.54 -30.70 0.56
N VAL A 956 15.39 -30.08 -0.27
CA VAL A 956 15.29 -30.18 -1.73
C VAL A 956 15.81 -31.55 -2.17
N LEU A 957 14.93 -32.37 -2.74
CA LEU A 957 15.30 -33.67 -3.32
C LEU A 957 15.79 -33.53 -4.77
N TYR A 958 15.19 -32.61 -5.53
CA TYR A 958 15.56 -32.32 -6.91
C TYR A 958 15.33 -30.84 -7.23
N SER A 959 16.19 -30.25 -8.06
CA SER A 959 15.98 -28.90 -8.60
C SER A 959 16.61 -28.79 -9.99
N ASN A 960 15.89 -28.21 -10.95
CA ASN A 960 16.39 -27.93 -12.29
C ASN A 960 16.09 -26.48 -12.69
N ARG A 961 17.13 -25.76 -13.14
CA ARG A 961 17.01 -24.38 -13.63
C ARG A 961 17.00 -24.36 -15.15
N ILE A 962 16.08 -23.62 -15.75
CA ILE A 962 16.01 -23.41 -17.20
C ILE A 962 16.75 -22.13 -17.62
N THR A 963 16.98 -21.99 -18.93
CA THR A 963 17.64 -20.82 -19.53
C THR A 963 16.71 -20.13 -20.52
N ASP A 964 16.75 -18.80 -20.51
CA ASP A 964 15.94 -17.91 -21.34
C ASP A 964 16.16 -18.14 -22.84
N ILE A 965 15.07 -18.12 -23.61
CA ILE A 965 15.10 -18.13 -25.08
C ILE A 965 14.54 -16.81 -25.57
N ASP A 966 15.44 -15.87 -25.90
CA ASP A 966 15.10 -14.54 -26.42
C ASP A 966 14.17 -14.62 -27.64
N SER A 967 12.86 -14.43 -27.42
CA SER A 967 11.81 -14.59 -28.43
C SER A 967 11.76 -13.44 -29.44
N SER A 968 12.55 -12.38 -29.22
CA SER A 968 12.72 -11.28 -30.17
C SER A 968 13.60 -11.64 -31.37
N ARG A 969 14.31 -12.78 -31.32
CA ARG A 969 15.21 -13.22 -32.39
C ARG A 969 14.55 -14.19 -33.36
N SER A 970 14.70 -13.91 -34.65
CA SER A 970 14.18 -14.73 -35.76
C SER A 970 14.84 -16.11 -35.91
N ASN A 971 15.94 -16.38 -35.22
CA ASN A 971 16.55 -17.72 -35.14
C ASN A 971 15.99 -18.55 -33.97
N ASN A 972 15.27 -17.94 -33.05
CA ASN A 972 14.66 -18.58 -31.87
C ASN A 972 13.15 -18.75 -32.09
N SER A 973 12.46 -17.66 -32.44
CA SER A 973 11.01 -17.65 -32.70
C SER A 973 10.72 -17.62 -34.20
N GLY A 974 9.82 -18.50 -34.64
CA GLY A 974 9.25 -18.47 -35.99
C GLY A 974 8.39 -17.24 -36.30
N ASN A 975 8.00 -16.46 -35.28
CA ASN A 975 7.28 -15.20 -35.44
C ASN A 975 7.59 -14.23 -34.29
N PRO A 976 8.75 -13.54 -34.34
CA PRO A 976 9.30 -12.81 -33.19
C PRO A 976 8.38 -11.76 -32.56
N PHE A 977 8.57 -11.55 -31.26
CA PHE A 977 7.90 -10.53 -30.45
C PHE A 977 8.80 -10.08 -29.28
N ALA A 978 8.35 -9.13 -28.46
CA ALA A 978 9.14 -8.65 -27.32
C ALA A 978 9.42 -9.80 -26.33
N ASN A 979 10.66 -9.93 -25.85
CA ASN A 979 11.04 -11.06 -25.01
C ASN A 979 10.25 -11.06 -23.68
N ILE A 980 9.71 -12.22 -23.32
CA ILE A 980 9.09 -12.46 -22.01
C ILE A 980 10.12 -13.23 -21.19
N TYR A 981 10.46 -12.76 -19.99
CA TYR A 981 11.46 -13.42 -19.18
C TYR A 981 11.03 -14.84 -18.79
N VAL A 982 11.92 -15.82 -19.02
CA VAL A 982 11.64 -17.23 -18.71
C VAL A 982 11.24 -17.45 -17.26
N SER A 983 10.14 -18.18 -17.01
CA SER A 983 9.69 -18.52 -15.67
C SER A 983 8.79 -19.77 -15.65
N PHE A 984 8.61 -20.36 -14.46
CA PHE A 984 7.66 -21.45 -14.17
C PHE A 984 6.50 -20.95 -13.27
N PRO A 985 5.56 -20.12 -13.78
CA PRO A 985 4.38 -19.70 -13.03
C PRO A 985 3.24 -20.72 -13.07
N GLY A 986 3.23 -21.62 -14.07
CA GLY A 986 2.21 -22.65 -14.24
C GLY A 986 2.31 -23.77 -13.22
N SER A 987 1.20 -24.45 -12.94
CA SER A 987 1.14 -25.55 -11.97
C SER A 987 1.61 -26.87 -12.58
N PRO A 988 2.45 -27.68 -11.90
CA PRO A 988 2.78 -29.03 -12.36
C PRO A 988 1.60 -30.01 -12.23
N ASN A 989 1.68 -31.11 -12.97
CA ASN A 989 0.77 -32.24 -12.85
C ASN A 989 1.48 -33.56 -13.20
N GLY A 990 1.14 -34.67 -12.53
CA GLY A 990 1.85 -35.94 -12.69
C GLY A 990 1.00 -37.12 -13.12
N VAL A 991 1.66 -38.24 -13.38
CA VAL A 991 1.05 -39.53 -13.72
C VAL A 991 1.88 -40.70 -13.21
N ASP A 992 1.16 -41.69 -12.69
CA ASP A 992 1.60 -43.05 -12.37
C ASP A 992 1.36 -43.92 -13.62
N LEU A 993 2.38 -44.66 -14.09
CA LEU A 993 2.36 -45.47 -15.33
C LEU A 993 2.08 -46.96 -15.09
N ASP A 994 2.41 -47.55 -13.95
CA ASP A 994 2.23 -48.99 -13.69
C ASP A 994 1.19 -49.34 -12.61
N LEU A 995 0.65 -48.33 -11.92
CA LEU A 995 -0.38 -48.35 -10.88
C LEU A 995 0.11 -48.89 -9.52
N ASP A 996 1.35 -48.59 -9.15
CA ASP A 996 1.92 -48.85 -7.81
C ASP A 996 1.70 -47.70 -6.79
N GLY A 997 1.16 -46.56 -7.24
CA GLY A 997 0.89 -45.38 -6.43
C GLY A 997 2.07 -44.44 -6.24
N ASP A 998 3.20 -44.63 -6.93
CA ASP A 998 4.28 -43.66 -7.06
C ASP A 998 4.14 -42.84 -8.37
N ALA A 999 4.66 -41.61 -8.37
CA ALA A 999 4.68 -40.78 -9.57
C ALA A 999 5.87 -41.14 -10.47
N ASP A 1000 5.59 -41.42 -11.74
CA ASP A 1000 6.61 -41.73 -12.76
C ASP A 1000 7.02 -40.50 -13.57
N TYR A 1001 6.05 -39.73 -14.05
CA TYR A 1001 6.27 -38.52 -14.85
C TYR A 1001 5.55 -37.32 -14.23
N VAL A 1002 6.22 -36.16 -14.22
CA VAL A 1002 5.64 -34.87 -13.85
C VAL A 1002 5.84 -33.87 -14.99
N TYR A 1003 4.78 -33.17 -15.36
CA TYR A 1003 4.73 -32.23 -16.47
C TYR A 1003 4.50 -30.79 -16.00
N ILE A 1004 5.16 -29.82 -16.63
CA ILE A 1004 5.01 -28.38 -16.35
C ILE A 1004 5.36 -27.55 -17.59
N GLY A 1005 4.64 -26.44 -17.82
CA GLY A 1005 4.93 -25.48 -18.88
C GLY A 1005 5.78 -24.29 -18.41
N ASP A 1006 6.45 -23.62 -19.34
CA ASP A 1006 7.16 -22.35 -19.08
C ASP A 1006 6.79 -21.21 -20.05
N LEU A 1007 7.25 -20.01 -19.74
CA LEU A 1007 6.99 -18.80 -20.53
C LEU A 1007 7.73 -18.75 -21.88
N ASP A 1008 8.74 -19.59 -22.11
CA ASP A 1008 9.40 -19.75 -23.42
C ASP A 1008 8.60 -20.70 -24.36
N GLY A 1009 7.45 -21.20 -23.90
CA GLY A 1009 6.59 -22.11 -24.66
C GLY A 1009 7.06 -23.56 -24.68
N ARG A 1010 7.83 -23.99 -23.67
CA ARG A 1010 8.28 -25.39 -23.53
C ARG A 1010 7.39 -26.15 -22.54
N LEU A 1011 6.91 -27.33 -22.94
CA LEU A 1011 6.33 -28.31 -22.04
C LEU A 1011 7.42 -29.29 -21.61
N TRP A 1012 7.74 -29.29 -20.33
CA TRP A 1012 8.72 -30.17 -19.72
C TRP A 1012 8.10 -31.45 -19.16
N ARG A 1013 8.87 -32.54 -19.22
CA ARG A 1013 8.67 -33.77 -18.44
C ARG A 1013 9.86 -33.98 -17.52
N LEU A 1014 9.61 -34.20 -16.24
CA LEU A 1014 10.55 -34.81 -15.30
C LEU A 1014 10.30 -36.32 -15.24
N ASP A 1015 11.35 -37.10 -15.46
CA ASP A 1015 11.34 -38.57 -15.50
C ASP A 1015 11.85 -39.15 -14.17
N LEU A 1016 10.95 -39.77 -13.39
CA LEU A 1016 11.18 -40.27 -12.03
C LEU A 1016 11.48 -41.78 -11.98
N THR A 1017 11.14 -42.50 -13.07
CA THR A 1017 11.14 -43.98 -13.25
C THR A 1017 12.42 -44.72 -12.84
N SER A 1018 13.54 -44.01 -12.68
CA SER A 1018 14.83 -44.59 -12.23
C SER A 1018 14.89 -44.91 -10.73
N GLY A 1019 13.92 -44.47 -9.92
CA GLY A 1019 13.88 -44.70 -8.47
C GLY A 1019 15.03 -44.05 -7.68
N ARG A 1020 15.73 -43.07 -8.29
CA ARG A 1020 16.84 -42.32 -7.69
C ARG A 1020 16.85 -40.88 -8.21
N SER A 1021 16.69 -39.93 -7.28
CA SER A 1021 16.65 -38.49 -7.55
C SER A 1021 17.85 -37.95 -8.34
N SER A 1022 19.05 -38.49 -8.11
CA SER A 1022 20.27 -38.15 -8.85
C SER A 1022 20.23 -38.47 -10.34
N ASN A 1023 19.33 -39.36 -10.77
CA ASN A 1023 19.21 -39.86 -12.13
C ASN A 1023 17.92 -39.35 -12.81
N TRP A 1024 17.09 -38.57 -12.11
CA TRP A 1024 15.89 -37.98 -12.69
C TRP A 1024 16.26 -36.99 -13.80
N SER A 1025 15.54 -37.06 -14.92
CA SER A 1025 15.85 -36.24 -16.10
C SER A 1025 14.68 -35.33 -16.47
N MET A 1026 14.91 -34.02 -16.44
CA MET A 1026 13.96 -33.02 -16.92
C MET A 1026 14.28 -32.68 -18.38
N ARG A 1027 13.31 -32.82 -19.29
CA ARG A 1027 13.47 -32.54 -20.72
C ARG A 1027 12.23 -31.85 -21.31
N SER A 1028 12.41 -30.93 -22.25
CA SER A 1028 11.30 -30.43 -23.05
C SER A 1028 10.83 -31.57 -23.98
N ILE A 1029 9.56 -31.92 -23.91
CA ILE A 1029 8.91 -32.89 -24.81
C ILE A 1029 8.13 -32.18 -25.93
N PHE A 1030 7.94 -30.87 -25.82
CA PHE A 1030 7.35 -29.99 -26.84
C PHE A 1030 7.85 -28.57 -26.62
N THR A 1031 8.18 -27.87 -27.70
CA THR A 1031 8.51 -26.44 -27.70
C THR A 1031 7.66 -25.78 -28.79
N ASP A 1032 6.90 -24.74 -28.43
CA ASP A 1032 6.17 -23.95 -29.41
C ASP A 1032 7.14 -23.25 -30.37
N ARG A 1033 6.85 -23.31 -31.68
CA ARG A 1033 7.73 -22.77 -32.73
C ARG A 1033 7.93 -21.26 -32.64
N CYS A 1034 6.98 -20.54 -32.03
CA CYS A 1034 7.06 -19.09 -31.86
C CYS A 1034 7.48 -18.69 -30.44
N CYS A 1035 7.77 -19.65 -29.54
CA CYS A 1035 7.98 -19.43 -28.11
C CYS A 1035 6.76 -18.83 -27.39
N TYR A 1036 5.53 -19.24 -27.76
CA TYR A 1036 4.34 -18.75 -27.07
C TYR A 1036 4.16 -19.38 -25.67
N PRO A 1037 4.00 -18.58 -24.60
CA PRO A 1037 3.96 -19.05 -23.21
C PRO A 1037 2.99 -20.20 -22.93
N ILE A 1038 3.39 -21.18 -22.13
CA ILE A 1038 2.53 -22.25 -21.60
C ILE A 1038 2.42 -22.08 -20.08
N ILE A 1039 1.29 -21.53 -19.62
CA ILE A 1039 1.00 -21.34 -18.20
C ILE A 1039 0.02 -22.37 -17.62
N THR A 1040 -0.85 -22.92 -18.47
CA THR A 1040 -1.93 -23.83 -18.04
C THR A 1040 -1.37 -25.08 -17.38
N LYS A 1041 -1.91 -25.48 -16.23
CA LYS A 1041 -1.65 -26.79 -15.62
C LYS A 1041 -1.95 -27.88 -16.66
N PRO A 1042 -0.97 -28.70 -17.06
CA PRO A 1042 -1.21 -29.71 -18.08
C PRO A 1042 -2.24 -30.74 -17.58
N ALA A 1043 -3.33 -30.93 -18.30
CA ALA A 1043 -4.28 -31.99 -17.98
C ALA A 1043 -3.72 -33.32 -18.50
N VAL A 1044 -3.58 -34.31 -17.62
CA VAL A 1044 -3.04 -35.62 -17.97
C VAL A 1044 -4.14 -36.67 -17.92
N TRP A 1045 -4.24 -37.51 -18.95
CA TRP A 1045 -5.16 -38.64 -18.99
C TRP A 1045 -4.48 -39.92 -19.48
N LYS A 1046 -4.64 -40.99 -18.71
CA LYS A 1046 -4.16 -42.34 -19.01
C LYS A 1046 -5.38 -43.26 -19.09
N GLY A 1047 -5.76 -43.65 -20.30
CA GLY A 1047 -6.94 -44.48 -20.54
C GLY A 1047 -6.72 -45.97 -20.25
N PHE A 1048 -7.79 -46.75 -20.27
CA PHE A 1048 -7.71 -48.22 -20.28
C PHE A 1048 -7.43 -48.71 -21.71
N SER A 1049 -6.22 -49.20 -21.96
CA SER A 1049 -5.86 -49.75 -23.28
C SER A 1049 -6.36 -51.18 -23.43
N THR A 1050 -7.08 -51.46 -24.52
CA THR A 1050 -7.43 -52.82 -24.94
C THR A 1050 -6.27 -53.53 -25.67
N THR A 1051 -5.18 -52.81 -25.95
CA THR A 1051 -4.01 -53.27 -26.72
C THR A 1051 -2.71 -53.06 -25.94
N SER A 1052 -2.63 -53.68 -24.75
CA SER A 1052 -1.41 -53.96 -23.95
C SER A 1052 -0.49 -52.81 -23.49
N GLN A 1053 -0.56 -51.61 -24.03
CA GLN A 1053 0.14 -50.41 -23.51
C GLN A 1053 -0.79 -49.20 -23.56
N SER A 1054 -0.76 -48.37 -22.51
CA SER A 1054 -1.49 -47.11 -22.43
C SER A 1054 -0.52 -45.98 -22.10
N TYR A 1055 -0.39 -45.04 -23.02
CA TYR A 1055 0.48 -43.88 -22.89
C TYR A 1055 -0.29 -42.67 -22.34
N PRO A 1056 0.33 -41.84 -21.47
CA PRO A 1056 -0.26 -40.57 -21.04
C PRO A 1056 -0.58 -39.68 -22.24
N ARG A 1057 -1.74 -39.03 -22.17
CA ARG A 1057 -2.11 -37.91 -23.03
C ARG A 1057 -2.05 -36.63 -22.23
N ILE A 1058 -1.40 -35.62 -22.78
CA ILE A 1058 -1.20 -34.33 -22.13
C ILE A 1058 -1.88 -33.25 -22.97
N TYR A 1059 -2.76 -32.48 -22.32
CA TYR A 1059 -3.51 -31.37 -22.91
C TYR A 1059 -3.09 -30.06 -22.26
N PHE A 1060 -2.74 -29.06 -23.05
CA PHE A 1060 -2.29 -27.75 -22.59
C PHE A 1060 -2.52 -26.70 -23.69
N GLY A 1061 -2.46 -25.42 -23.33
CA GLY A 1061 -2.60 -24.33 -24.27
C GLY A 1061 -1.46 -23.32 -24.22
N THR A 1062 -1.36 -22.51 -25.27
CA THR A 1062 -0.32 -21.48 -25.43
C THR A 1062 -0.91 -20.06 -25.38
N GLY A 1063 -0.03 -19.07 -25.18
CA GLY A 1063 -0.34 -17.65 -25.22
C GLY A 1063 -0.73 -17.01 -23.90
N GLY A 1064 -0.80 -17.79 -22.81
CA GLY A 1064 -1.21 -17.31 -21.48
C GLY A 1064 -0.16 -16.42 -20.80
N HIS A 1065 0.00 -15.20 -21.31
CA HIS A 1065 0.75 -14.11 -20.69
C HIS A 1065 0.23 -12.75 -21.17
N GLU A 1066 0.27 -11.71 -20.34
CA GLU A 1066 -0.23 -10.38 -20.71
C GLU A 1066 0.55 -9.80 -21.90
N GLN A 1067 1.89 -9.84 -21.81
CA GLN A 1067 2.81 -9.38 -22.86
C GLN A 1067 2.78 -10.23 -24.14
N ALA A 1068 2.09 -11.38 -24.17
CA ALA A 1068 1.97 -12.17 -25.40
C ALA A 1068 1.11 -11.42 -26.44
N PRO A 1069 1.51 -11.33 -27.73
CA PRO A 1069 0.98 -10.30 -28.62
C PRO A 1069 -0.48 -10.53 -29.05
N ALA A 1070 -1.29 -9.46 -29.02
CA ALA A 1070 -2.74 -9.52 -29.25
C ALA A 1070 -3.17 -9.85 -30.69
N ASN A 1071 -2.24 -10.05 -31.64
CA ASN A 1071 -2.51 -10.24 -33.07
C ASN A 1071 -1.97 -11.57 -33.64
N ARG A 1072 -1.68 -12.56 -32.78
CA ARG A 1072 -1.10 -13.88 -33.15
C ARG A 1072 -2.10 -15.02 -32.96
N TYR A 1073 -1.89 -16.15 -33.63
CA TYR A 1073 -2.73 -17.34 -33.49
C TYR A 1073 -2.07 -18.34 -32.53
N TYR A 1074 -2.64 -18.43 -31.33
CA TYR A 1074 -2.23 -19.39 -30.32
C TYR A 1074 -2.81 -20.79 -30.59
N SER A 1075 -2.49 -21.73 -29.71
CA SER A 1075 -2.80 -23.14 -29.89
C SER A 1075 -3.26 -23.83 -28.61
N PHE A 1076 -4.11 -24.85 -28.78
CA PHE A 1076 -4.38 -25.88 -27.78
C PHE A 1076 -3.90 -27.23 -28.33
N VAL A 1077 -3.05 -27.92 -27.59
CA VAL A 1077 -2.26 -29.05 -28.10
C VAL A 1077 -2.54 -30.31 -27.27
N ALA A 1078 -2.71 -31.44 -27.96
CA ALA A 1078 -2.80 -32.77 -27.37
C ALA A 1078 -1.60 -33.62 -27.80
N LEU A 1079 -0.79 -34.06 -26.84
CA LEU A 1079 0.36 -34.93 -27.06
C LEU A 1079 0.14 -36.30 -26.43
N ILE A 1080 0.71 -37.33 -27.05
CA ILE A 1080 0.91 -38.65 -26.45
C ILE A 1080 2.39 -38.75 -26.06
N ASP A 1081 2.65 -39.04 -24.79
CA ASP A 1081 4.02 -39.29 -24.30
C ASP A 1081 4.33 -40.78 -24.31
N GLU A 1082 5.10 -41.21 -25.30
CA GLU A 1082 5.58 -42.58 -25.44
C GLU A 1082 6.94 -42.81 -24.74
N GLY A 1083 7.30 -41.98 -23.75
CA GLY A 1083 8.59 -41.99 -23.06
C GLY A 1083 9.76 -41.41 -23.89
N LYS A 1084 9.50 -41.03 -25.14
CA LYS A 1084 10.46 -40.49 -26.12
C LYS A 1084 11.01 -39.12 -25.70
N ASN A 1085 11.99 -38.61 -26.47
CA ASN A 1085 12.54 -37.25 -26.29
C ASN A 1085 11.58 -36.14 -26.74
N THR A 1086 10.55 -36.46 -27.51
CA THR A 1086 9.54 -35.52 -28.00
C THR A 1086 8.21 -36.24 -28.00
N GLY A 1087 7.16 -35.56 -27.54
CA GLY A 1087 5.80 -36.09 -27.54
C GLY A 1087 5.26 -36.23 -28.96
N THR A 1088 4.39 -37.22 -29.17
CA THR A 1088 3.75 -37.47 -30.46
C THR A 1088 2.44 -36.69 -30.54
N LEU A 1089 2.29 -35.82 -31.55
CA LEU A 1089 1.10 -35.00 -31.74
C LEU A 1089 -0.14 -35.87 -32.03
N GLU A 1090 -1.12 -35.88 -31.12
CA GLU A 1090 -2.41 -36.56 -31.32
C GLU A 1090 -3.33 -35.69 -32.18
N TRP A 1091 -3.58 -34.47 -31.71
CA TRP A 1091 -4.33 -33.42 -32.39
C TRP A 1091 -3.98 -32.03 -31.83
N TYR A 1092 -4.36 -30.97 -32.54
CA TYR A 1092 -4.31 -29.60 -32.00
C TYR A 1092 -5.38 -28.69 -32.62
N MET A 1093 -5.65 -27.58 -31.94
CA MET A 1093 -6.36 -26.43 -32.47
C MET A 1093 -5.38 -25.26 -32.56
N GLY A 1094 -5.37 -24.54 -33.68
CA GLY A 1094 -4.47 -23.42 -33.91
C GLY A 1094 -4.08 -23.27 -35.38
N ASN A 1095 -3.28 -22.25 -35.70
CA ASN A 1095 -2.85 -22.02 -37.08
C ASN A 1095 -1.63 -22.88 -37.44
N ALA A 1096 -1.74 -23.69 -38.50
CA ALA A 1096 -0.67 -24.59 -38.93
C ALA A 1096 0.58 -23.85 -39.46
N GLY A 1097 0.39 -22.69 -40.10
CA GLY A 1097 1.50 -21.90 -40.67
C GLY A 1097 2.35 -21.21 -39.61
N GLU A 1098 1.73 -20.83 -38.49
CA GLU A 1098 2.40 -20.23 -37.32
C GLU A 1098 3.04 -21.32 -36.45
N THR A 1099 2.24 -22.25 -35.92
CA THR A 1099 2.71 -23.33 -35.04
C THR A 1099 3.71 -24.29 -35.70
N GLY A 1100 3.66 -24.46 -37.03
CA GLY A 1100 4.48 -25.42 -37.77
C GLY A 1100 4.11 -26.89 -37.53
N LEU A 1101 2.96 -27.16 -36.88
CA LEU A 1101 2.48 -28.51 -36.59
C LEU A 1101 1.81 -29.15 -37.82
N ASP A 1102 1.85 -30.48 -37.89
CA ASP A 1102 1.28 -31.24 -39.02
C ASP A 1102 -0.21 -30.94 -39.21
N ASN A 1103 -0.55 -30.26 -40.30
CA ASN A 1103 -1.93 -29.88 -40.64
C ASN A 1103 -2.89 -31.09 -40.76
N SER A 1104 -2.40 -32.33 -40.91
CA SER A 1104 -3.23 -33.54 -40.85
C SER A 1104 -3.83 -33.81 -39.45
N LYS A 1105 -3.21 -33.25 -38.41
CA LYS A 1105 -3.60 -33.39 -36.99
C LYS A 1105 -4.47 -32.23 -36.47
N ARG A 1106 -4.79 -31.26 -37.34
CA ARG A 1106 -5.53 -30.06 -36.96
C ARG A 1106 -7.03 -30.36 -36.87
N VAL A 1107 -7.63 -30.10 -35.71
CA VAL A 1107 -9.07 -30.32 -35.42
C VAL A 1107 -9.85 -29.03 -35.15
N GLY A 1108 -9.21 -27.86 -35.33
CA GLY A 1108 -9.83 -26.55 -35.20
C GLY A 1108 -8.82 -25.41 -35.33
N GLU A 1109 -9.25 -24.19 -35.02
CA GLU A 1109 -8.42 -22.97 -34.97
C GLU A 1109 -8.90 -22.07 -33.84
N LEU A 1110 -7.97 -21.35 -33.21
CA LEU A 1110 -8.26 -20.24 -32.30
C LEU A 1110 -8.12 -18.94 -33.10
N THR A 1111 -8.91 -17.91 -32.80
CA THR A 1111 -8.81 -16.64 -33.56
C THR A 1111 -7.59 -15.81 -33.15
N ALA A 1112 -7.18 -14.83 -33.97
CA ALA A 1112 -6.04 -13.98 -33.62
C ALA A 1112 -6.26 -13.25 -32.27
N GLY A 1113 -5.25 -13.31 -31.39
CA GLY A 1113 -5.27 -12.79 -30.03
C GLY A 1113 -5.95 -13.69 -28.99
N GLU A 1114 -6.50 -14.83 -29.39
CA GLU A 1114 -7.25 -15.74 -28.54
C GLU A 1114 -6.32 -16.70 -27.79
N LYS A 1115 -5.99 -16.35 -26.54
CA LYS A 1115 -5.03 -17.02 -25.67
C LYS A 1115 -5.71 -18.12 -24.85
N VAL A 1116 -5.00 -19.21 -24.55
CA VAL A 1116 -5.44 -20.19 -23.56
C VAL A 1116 -4.79 -19.87 -22.21
N TRP A 1117 -5.61 -19.40 -21.28
CA TRP A 1117 -5.18 -19.05 -19.92
C TRP A 1117 -5.65 -20.04 -18.86
N ALA A 1118 -6.77 -20.70 -19.12
CA ALA A 1118 -7.42 -21.56 -18.15
C ALA A 1118 -6.85 -22.98 -18.15
N ASP A 1119 -6.73 -23.55 -16.96
CA ASP A 1119 -6.33 -24.93 -16.77
C ASP A 1119 -7.34 -25.88 -17.44
N PRO A 1120 -6.91 -26.72 -18.41
CA PRO A 1120 -7.81 -27.70 -19.00
C PRO A 1120 -8.25 -28.73 -17.96
N VAL A 1121 -9.51 -29.15 -18.03
CA VAL A 1121 -10.09 -30.14 -17.10
C VAL A 1121 -10.65 -31.32 -17.89
N VAL A 1122 -10.27 -32.54 -17.51
CA VAL A 1122 -10.74 -33.78 -18.15
C VAL A 1122 -11.85 -34.42 -17.32
N ALA A 1123 -13.05 -34.53 -17.89
CA ALA A 1123 -14.17 -35.24 -17.28
C ALA A 1123 -15.00 -36.01 -18.34
N ASN A 1124 -15.43 -37.23 -18.00
CA ASN A 1124 -16.31 -38.07 -18.83
C ASN A 1124 -15.85 -38.22 -20.31
N TYR A 1125 -14.54 -38.41 -20.52
CA TYR A 1125 -13.88 -38.50 -21.83
C TYR A 1125 -13.87 -37.22 -22.68
N ILE A 1126 -14.06 -36.07 -22.05
CA ILE A 1126 -14.03 -34.75 -22.66
C ILE A 1126 -12.97 -33.91 -21.94
N VAL A 1127 -12.12 -33.22 -22.69
CA VAL A 1127 -11.29 -32.13 -22.17
C VAL A 1127 -12.03 -30.82 -22.40
N TYR A 1128 -12.23 -30.07 -21.32
CA TYR A 1128 -12.82 -28.74 -21.31
C TYR A 1128 -11.70 -27.72 -21.11
N PHE A 1129 -11.77 -26.60 -21.82
CA PHE A 1129 -10.86 -25.46 -21.63
C PHE A 1129 -11.56 -24.18 -22.08
N SER A 1130 -11.18 -23.04 -21.49
CA SER A 1130 -11.61 -21.73 -21.97
C SER A 1130 -10.47 -20.95 -22.61
N THR A 1131 -10.82 -20.13 -23.60
CA THR A 1131 -9.93 -19.18 -24.26
C THR A 1131 -10.51 -17.77 -24.16
N LEU A 1132 -9.67 -16.75 -24.33
CA LEU A 1132 -10.06 -15.35 -24.15
C LEU A 1132 -9.10 -14.39 -24.84
N LYS A 1133 -9.51 -13.12 -24.99
CA LYS A 1133 -8.69 -12.05 -25.61
C LYS A 1133 -8.39 -10.90 -24.66
N GLY A 1134 -7.32 -10.18 -24.95
CA GLY A 1134 -6.88 -9.04 -24.14
C GLY A 1134 -6.25 -9.51 -22.83
N SER A 1135 -6.63 -8.82 -21.74
CA SER A 1135 -6.10 -9.03 -20.40
C SER A 1135 -7.07 -9.81 -19.49
N ILE A 1136 -6.50 -10.49 -18.49
CA ILE A 1136 -7.21 -11.03 -17.32
C ILE A 1136 -6.45 -10.78 -16.00
N GLU A 1137 -5.16 -10.49 -16.05
CA GLU A 1137 -4.36 -10.08 -14.88
C GLU A 1137 -4.23 -8.54 -14.79
N ALA A 1138 -5.00 -7.79 -15.59
CA ALA A 1138 -5.08 -6.35 -15.41
C ALA A 1138 -5.69 -6.03 -14.05
N ALA A 1139 -5.08 -5.05 -13.39
CA ALA A 1139 -5.58 -4.55 -12.14
C ALA A 1139 -6.94 -3.82 -12.37
N ASP A 1140 -7.10 -3.12 -13.51
CA ASP A 1140 -8.37 -2.49 -13.94
C ASP A 1140 -9.40 -3.56 -14.37
N PRO A 1141 -10.54 -3.73 -13.65
CA PRO A 1141 -11.54 -4.74 -14.01
C PRO A 1141 -12.20 -4.48 -15.37
N CYS A 1142 -12.20 -3.24 -15.87
CA CYS A 1142 -12.70 -2.94 -17.20
C CYS A 1142 -11.77 -3.47 -18.31
N GLN A 1143 -10.47 -3.63 -18.06
CA GLN A 1143 -9.57 -4.32 -19.01
C GLN A 1143 -9.82 -5.83 -19.03
N ASN A 1144 -10.11 -6.41 -17.86
CA ASN A 1144 -10.47 -7.82 -17.72
C ASN A 1144 -11.81 -8.14 -18.41
N LEU A 1145 -12.82 -7.25 -18.32
CA LEU A 1145 -14.11 -7.40 -19.00
C LEU A 1145 -14.10 -6.94 -20.47
N GLY A 1146 -13.20 -6.03 -20.87
CA GLY A 1146 -13.17 -5.42 -22.20
C GLY A 1146 -12.63 -6.33 -23.31
N GLY A 1147 -13.02 -6.06 -24.56
CA GLY A 1147 -12.64 -6.88 -25.73
C GLY A 1147 -13.68 -7.96 -26.07
N GLU A 1148 -13.26 -9.08 -26.64
CA GLU A 1148 -14.14 -10.22 -26.94
C GLU A 1148 -14.28 -11.11 -25.69
N ALA A 1149 -15.52 -11.49 -25.35
CA ALA A 1149 -15.81 -12.40 -24.25
C ALA A 1149 -15.13 -13.78 -24.43
N GLY A 1150 -15.00 -14.53 -23.33
CA GLY A 1150 -14.37 -15.83 -23.33
C GLY A 1150 -15.14 -16.87 -24.16
N LYS A 1151 -14.48 -17.99 -24.48
CA LYS A 1151 -15.05 -19.12 -25.22
C LYS A 1151 -14.76 -20.42 -24.50
N LEU A 1152 -15.80 -21.21 -24.25
CA LEU A 1152 -15.69 -22.56 -23.71
C LEU A 1152 -15.61 -23.59 -24.85
N TYR A 1153 -14.51 -24.33 -24.89
CA TYR A 1153 -14.32 -25.47 -25.77
C TYR A 1153 -14.49 -26.78 -24.99
N ALA A 1154 -15.04 -27.80 -25.66
CA ALA A 1154 -15.11 -29.16 -25.13
C ALA A 1154 -14.80 -30.16 -26.24
N ARG A 1155 -13.72 -30.95 -26.09
CA ARG A 1155 -13.21 -31.90 -27.10
C ARG A 1155 -13.15 -33.32 -26.56
N PHE A 1156 -13.52 -34.30 -27.36
CA PHE A 1156 -13.42 -35.71 -26.96
C PHE A 1156 -11.96 -36.19 -26.96
N ILE A 1157 -11.54 -36.84 -25.87
CA ILE A 1157 -10.17 -37.40 -25.71
C ILE A 1157 -10.02 -38.81 -26.30
N GLN A 1158 -11.12 -39.39 -26.76
CA GLN A 1158 -11.18 -40.65 -27.51
C GLN A 1158 -12.37 -40.63 -28.48
N ALA A 1159 -12.45 -41.57 -29.41
CA ALA A 1159 -13.60 -41.64 -30.31
C ALA A 1159 -14.90 -42.02 -29.56
N VAL A 1160 -15.96 -41.22 -29.72
CA VAL A 1160 -17.27 -41.41 -29.05
C VAL A 1160 -18.40 -41.28 -30.06
N LEU A 1161 -19.26 -42.30 -30.18
CA LEU A 1161 -20.45 -42.30 -31.06
C LEU A 1161 -20.18 -41.90 -32.52
N GLY A 1162 -19.00 -42.26 -33.05
CA GLY A 1162 -18.58 -41.93 -34.42
C GLY A 1162 -17.92 -40.55 -34.58
N ILE A 1163 -17.84 -39.75 -33.52
CA ILE A 1163 -17.04 -38.52 -33.48
C ILE A 1163 -15.58 -38.92 -33.19
N PRO A 1164 -14.59 -38.47 -33.98
CA PRO A 1164 -13.18 -38.80 -33.76
C PRO A 1164 -12.60 -38.08 -32.53
N THR A 1165 -11.47 -38.58 -32.03
CA THR A 1165 -10.65 -37.88 -31.03
C THR A 1165 -10.30 -36.45 -31.49
N GLY A 1166 -10.35 -35.48 -30.58
CA GLY A 1166 -10.22 -34.06 -30.89
C GLY A 1166 -11.48 -33.41 -31.48
N GLY A 1167 -12.51 -34.18 -31.82
CA GLY A 1167 -13.81 -33.67 -32.28
C GLY A 1167 -14.62 -33.02 -31.14
N SER A 1168 -15.53 -32.10 -31.51
CA SER A 1168 -16.32 -31.36 -30.51
C SER A 1168 -17.35 -32.22 -29.78
N ALA A 1169 -17.46 -32.00 -28.47
CA ALA A 1169 -18.52 -32.51 -27.62
C ALA A 1169 -19.75 -31.56 -27.53
N LEU A 1170 -19.65 -30.35 -28.09
CA LEU A 1170 -20.70 -29.32 -28.06
C LEU A 1170 -21.60 -29.40 -29.29
N LYS A 1171 -22.90 -29.06 -29.13
CA LYS A 1171 -23.89 -29.08 -30.22
C LYS A 1171 -24.79 -27.86 -30.25
N ASN A 1172 -25.16 -27.39 -31.44
CA ASN A 1172 -26.23 -26.39 -31.62
C ASN A 1172 -27.63 -27.01 -31.50
N ALA A 1173 -28.67 -26.17 -31.50
CA ALA A 1173 -30.08 -26.58 -31.43
C ALA A 1173 -30.51 -27.56 -32.55
N GLN A 1174 -29.83 -27.53 -33.70
CA GLN A 1174 -30.02 -28.44 -34.83
C GLN A 1174 -29.30 -29.80 -34.64
N GLY A 1175 -28.61 -30.00 -33.52
CA GLY A 1175 -27.88 -31.22 -33.19
C GLY A 1175 -26.52 -31.36 -33.89
N GLN A 1176 -26.06 -30.33 -34.60
CA GLN A 1176 -24.78 -30.29 -35.31
C GLN A 1176 -23.65 -29.90 -34.34
N PRO A 1177 -22.42 -30.41 -34.53
CA PRO A 1177 -21.27 -29.97 -33.74
C PRO A 1177 -21.01 -28.47 -33.88
N ILE A 1178 -20.62 -27.82 -32.78
CA ILE A 1178 -20.12 -26.44 -32.76
C ILE A 1178 -18.76 -26.39 -32.07
N ASP A 1179 -17.92 -25.42 -32.43
CA ASP A 1179 -16.56 -25.36 -31.89
C ASP A 1179 -16.52 -24.95 -30.42
N TYR A 1180 -17.28 -23.93 -30.03
CA TYR A 1180 -17.31 -23.37 -28.69
C TYR A 1180 -18.72 -22.91 -28.29
N LEU A 1181 -18.90 -22.64 -27.00
CA LEU A 1181 -19.95 -21.77 -26.46
C LEU A 1181 -19.30 -20.44 -26.05
N ALA A 1182 -19.95 -19.31 -26.31
CA ALA A 1182 -19.51 -18.03 -25.77
C ALA A 1182 -19.78 -17.98 -24.26
N LEU A 1183 -18.90 -17.33 -23.53
CA LEU A 1183 -19.05 -16.96 -22.12
C LEU A 1183 -19.57 -15.52 -22.04
N ALA A 1184 -20.07 -15.08 -20.88
CA ALA A 1184 -20.38 -13.67 -20.62
C ALA A 1184 -19.11 -12.83 -20.37
N SER A 1185 -18.05 -13.47 -19.87
CA SER A 1185 -16.86 -12.84 -19.29
C SER A 1185 -15.58 -13.71 -19.50
N LYS A 1186 -14.48 -13.38 -18.82
CA LYS A 1186 -13.15 -13.99 -19.00
C LYS A 1186 -12.56 -14.49 -17.67
N ALA A 1187 -12.53 -15.80 -17.42
CA ALA A 1187 -12.02 -16.36 -16.16
C ALA A 1187 -10.89 -17.39 -16.36
N ARG A 1188 -9.96 -17.43 -15.39
CA ARG A 1188 -8.77 -18.30 -15.37
C ARG A 1188 -9.07 -19.70 -14.83
N THR A 1189 -9.83 -19.84 -13.74
CA THR A 1189 -10.30 -21.16 -13.26
C THR A 1189 -11.76 -21.36 -13.63
N ALA A 1190 -12.04 -21.32 -14.94
CA ALA A 1190 -13.40 -21.29 -15.45
C ALA A 1190 -14.17 -22.60 -15.24
N VAL A 1191 -13.54 -23.77 -15.34
CA VAL A 1191 -14.27 -25.06 -15.40
C VAL A 1191 -14.18 -25.84 -14.09
N THR A 1192 -15.32 -26.02 -13.43
CA THR A 1192 -15.46 -26.80 -12.19
C THR A 1192 -16.29 -28.05 -12.43
N VAL A 1193 -15.84 -29.21 -11.94
CA VAL A 1193 -16.50 -30.50 -12.17
C VAL A 1193 -17.24 -30.97 -10.91
N GLY A 1194 -18.57 -31.08 -11.01
CA GLY A 1194 -19.45 -31.56 -9.94
C GLY A 1194 -19.67 -33.08 -9.97
N GLU A 1195 -20.68 -33.55 -9.23
CA GLU A 1195 -21.03 -34.98 -9.14
C GLU A 1195 -21.56 -35.58 -10.46
N ARG A 1196 -21.66 -36.92 -10.51
CA ARG A 1196 -22.40 -37.60 -11.58
C ARG A 1196 -23.90 -37.57 -11.33
N GLN A 1197 -24.67 -37.30 -12.36
CA GLN A 1197 -26.12 -37.44 -12.39
C GLN A 1197 -26.59 -38.25 -13.61
N ARG A 1198 -27.83 -38.73 -13.58
CA ARG A 1198 -28.41 -39.53 -14.66
C ARG A 1198 -29.42 -38.71 -15.45
N ALA A 1199 -29.11 -38.45 -16.73
CA ALA A 1199 -29.94 -37.69 -17.66
C ALA A 1199 -30.26 -38.55 -18.89
N GLY A 1200 -31.54 -38.65 -19.28
CA GLY A 1200 -32.00 -39.46 -20.43
C GLY A 1200 -31.65 -40.96 -20.39
N GLY A 1201 -31.31 -41.49 -19.21
CA GLY A 1201 -30.86 -42.87 -19.02
C GLY A 1201 -29.33 -43.05 -18.93
N THR A 1202 -28.55 -42.05 -19.34
CA THR A 1202 -27.07 -42.05 -19.35
C THR A 1202 -26.49 -41.29 -18.16
N TYR A 1203 -25.30 -41.67 -17.68
CA TYR A 1203 -24.57 -40.89 -16.68
C TYR A 1203 -23.86 -39.70 -17.33
N LYS A 1204 -23.94 -38.54 -16.68
CA LYS A 1204 -23.24 -37.31 -17.03
C LYS A 1204 -22.59 -36.72 -15.78
N GLN A 1205 -21.47 -36.06 -15.97
CA GLN A 1205 -20.83 -35.27 -14.92
C GLN A 1205 -21.45 -33.87 -14.95
N ASP A 1206 -21.82 -33.33 -13.79
CA ASP A 1206 -22.11 -31.90 -13.65
C ASP A 1206 -20.83 -31.10 -14.01
N VAL A 1207 -20.97 -30.08 -14.84
CA VAL A 1207 -19.89 -29.17 -15.23
C VAL A 1207 -20.40 -27.75 -15.05
N TYR A 1208 -19.70 -26.99 -14.23
CA TYR A 1208 -20.01 -25.61 -13.89
C TYR A 1208 -18.95 -24.69 -14.46
N ILE A 1209 -19.37 -23.49 -14.87
CA ILE A 1209 -18.51 -22.45 -15.42
C ILE A 1209 -18.53 -21.26 -14.46
N GLN A 1210 -17.37 -20.88 -13.94
CA GLN A 1210 -17.15 -19.64 -13.21
C GLN A 1210 -16.76 -18.54 -14.19
N GLU A 1211 -17.50 -17.44 -14.18
CA GLU A 1211 -17.27 -16.24 -14.98
C GLU A 1211 -16.64 -15.14 -14.10
N TYR A 1212 -15.92 -14.19 -14.72
CA TYR A 1212 -15.23 -13.13 -13.96
C TYR A 1212 -16.15 -12.05 -13.42
N ASP A 1213 -17.36 -11.87 -13.97
CA ASP A 1213 -18.42 -11.02 -13.43
C ASP A 1213 -19.21 -11.69 -12.27
N SER A 1214 -18.60 -12.68 -11.62
CA SER A 1214 -19.19 -13.53 -10.58
C SER A 1214 -20.41 -14.37 -11.02
N THR A 1215 -20.70 -14.46 -12.32
CA THR A 1215 -21.71 -15.39 -12.85
C THR A 1215 -21.24 -16.84 -12.71
N ILE A 1216 -22.12 -17.70 -12.22
CA ILE A 1216 -21.92 -19.16 -12.16
C ILE A 1216 -22.91 -19.77 -13.14
N GLU A 1217 -22.45 -20.63 -14.04
CA GLU A 1217 -23.29 -21.31 -15.01
C GLU A 1217 -23.15 -22.84 -14.94
N LYS A 1218 -24.18 -23.54 -15.37
CA LYS A 1218 -24.21 -25.00 -15.55
C LYS A 1218 -24.20 -25.32 -17.03
N LEU A 1219 -23.23 -26.12 -17.47
CA LEU A 1219 -23.20 -26.61 -18.84
C LEU A 1219 -24.24 -27.72 -19.02
N GLU A 1220 -25.35 -27.39 -19.65
CA GLU A 1220 -26.33 -28.38 -20.09
C GLU A 1220 -25.76 -29.13 -21.30
N GLN A 1221 -25.57 -30.43 -21.14
CA GLN A 1221 -24.93 -31.29 -22.14
C GLN A 1221 -25.99 -32.03 -22.98
N PRO A 1222 -25.79 -32.20 -24.30
CA PRO A 1222 -26.77 -32.80 -25.20
C PRO A 1222 -27.07 -34.26 -24.84
N VAL A 1223 -28.33 -34.57 -24.56
CA VAL A 1223 -28.81 -35.92 -24.25
C VAL A 1223 -29.11 -36.67 -25.55
N GLY A 1224 -28.40 -37.76 -25.80
CA GLY A 1224 -28.60 -38.59 -26.99
C GLY A 1224 -29.89 -39.42 -26.90
N ALA A 1225 -30.58 -39.60 -28.03
CA ALA A 1225 -31.72 -40.53 -28.10
C ALA A 1225 -31.25 -41.97 -27.82
N MET A 1226 -31.94 -42.65 -26.89
CA MET A 1226 -31.59 -44.03 -26.54
C MET A 1226 -31.67 -44.97 -27.75
N LEU A 1227 -30.55 -45.65 -28.03
CA LEU A 1227 -30.61 -46.99 -28.63
C LEU A 1227 -31.25 -47.94 -27.61
N LYS A 1228 -32.58 -48.14 -27.71
CA LYS A 1228 -33.28 -49.17 -26.94
C LYS A 1228 -32.78 -50.54 -27.36
N ILE A 1229 -31.81 -51.09 -26.62
CA ILE A 1229 -31.37 -52.48 -26.72
C ILE A 1229 -32.59 -53.36 -26.43
N LYS A 1230 -33.15 -54.02 -27.46
CA LYS A 1230 -34.31 -54.90 -27.28
C LYS A 1230 -33.92 -56.24 -26.68
N SER A 1231 -32.69 -56.71 -26.91
CA SER A 1231 -32.12 -57.86 -26.18
C SER A 1231 -30.60 -57.92 -26.26
N TRP A 1232 -29.98 -58.61 -25.29
CA TRP A 1232 -28.56 -59.00 -25.33
C TRP A 1232 -28.17 -59.79 -26.59
N ARG A 1233 -29.13 -60.42 -27.27
CA ARG A 1233 -28.91 -61.24 -28.46
C ARG A 1233 -28.57 -60.41 -29.72
N GLU A 1234 -28.91 -59.12 -29.72
CA GLU A 1234 -28.53 -58.18 -30.79
C GLU A 1234 -27.10 -57.66 -30.57
N ILE A 1235 -26.71 -57.35 -29.33
CA ILE A 1235 -25.32 -56.95 -29.00
C ILE A 1235 -24.32 -58.04 -29.37
N TYR A 1236 -24.61 -59.31 -29.04
CA TYR A 1236 -23.75 -60.45 -29.39
C TYR A 1236 -23.58 -60.66 -30.91
N ARG A 1237 -24.47 -60.09 -31.75
CA ARG A 1237 -24.36 -60.10 -33.21
C ARG A 1237 -23.64 -58.90 -33.82
N ILE A 1238 -23.35 -57.87 -33.00
CA ILE A 1238 -22.63 -56.65 -33.41
C ILE A 1238 -21.17 -56.68 -32.91
N VAL A 1239 -20.92 -57.40 -31.80
CA VAL A 1239 -19.59 -57.60 -31.21
C VAL A 1239 -18.80 -58.75 -31.90
N ARG A 1240 -19.40 -59.42 -32.88
CA ARG A 1240 -18.82 -60.55 -33.61
C ARG A 1240 -18.81 -60.29 -35.12
#